data_AF-A0A6N3YZW2-F1
#
_entry.id   AF-A0A6N3YZW2-F1
#
_cell.length_a   1.000
_cell.length_b   1.000
_cell.length_c   1.000
_cell.angle_alpha   90.00
_cell.angle_beta   90.00
_cell.angle_gamma   90.00
#
_symmetry.space_group_name_H-M   'P 1'
#
loop_
_entity.id
_entity.type
_entity.pdbx_description
1 polymer ?
#
loop_
_entity_poly.entity_id
_entity_poly.type
_entity_poly.pdbx_seq_one_letter_code
_entity_poly.pdbx_strand_id
1 'polypeptide(L)'
;MKKTYLACLIPAILASGFAVAAQQPTDKVYFSQKNLGSDIQGSLLGSVSLAQSLTLPTTNKIPDDRHPHLVSLRKTLVIFEPLENEVDLNESITVTAKNAQGETVHQAVMQLPTQQPAIASQLDIDVDTTQPEQFERHLTHYNEISLIANEEGQPAFRELLSKHDTIHVELRDHHWMKHFTLPEDEAFNDKLVTFSSHAGYNSHIQYSTGNDTLSQGTSLTYHNVDGKWYGKGDMDIQKVAYSDKAYTVALPAEVMLPGLTLTFSINEGQEGLLTDIKLGANTNFIINAVDIGLLTEPRNAFSFAKERELQRQYFQNIQVSKLTVNPYESIHFPEIMLPDGRLLQDVDPSKADGYGSDSHYRVARELVSAGINSANYGVNSSNVRSATAWNIDNPYHAVQVTVNMSVGKYSGGLINHGMLGSYVGVASVANSTGNEFSHEVGHEFGVGAHYPGGFNGAVHNRSTERNSAWGWDANKNLFIPNFTREANNQSMCAEGGCAEPFAGHMFGKGTMSGGWPLYPSQNAYTLLAPYESSVFQDAMESKANFDLNSPTGYSKWDHETQSMAPWRYSVNDDLGRLLTTISDTDSLHEFGAEDTKLQELYATYNLIHFNMGNGYWARDIHLTNDVAFEGKIAVVESWAGWTAYLHLNGTTISLPTGSKFAYQYTNGEWVEIENDILNKKVELTPYKQGVAVTTLVGYYDPENTLPSYIYPALHGAYGSVYEDNFSPSSCQLEVMTQEAGVKTYNLHNRRLMAGKMNRFHVNVETALKPYQANVVCNDETLDSIELAAPKGALKVSIITTEAGFAPEIIGADNVVLSQGTEFDPLAGVKATDDYDGDVTSSIIVDGVVDTNTAGRYTLIYKAYDNAGSESVVTRQIDVHSEKPVFAGVNDLTIDAGTAFDPMSGVSATDAEDGDISSKIQVSGSVNVNIAGIYTLTYHVIDSASQTVAATRNITVVAEVENCEDSWAMNTTYVAGDLVSHNGAVWQAGWWTKGEEPGTTGEWGVWKKVSDSGCSVDKPVTPDPEPTPPPSGEHPLYQAGTSYKEGDIVMGKDEQLYQCKPWPNSGWCSNPSYEPAVSAFWQDAWNKL
;
A
#
# COMPACT_ATOMS: atom_id res chain seq x y z
N MET A 1 -12.30 -0.38 53.22
CA MET A 1 -13.66 -0.64 52.70
C MET A 1 -13.77 -0.04 51.32
N LYS A 2 -14.07 -0.89 50.32
CA LYS A 2 -14.80 -0.68 49.05
C LYS A 2 -14.33 0.44 48.10
N LYS A 3 -14.21 0.24 46.77
CA LYS A 3 -14.22 -0.93 45.87
C LYS A 3 -14.04 -0.32 44.46
N THR A 4 -13.01 -0.72 43.73
CA THR A 4 -12.85 -0.56 42.29
C THR A 4 -13.14 -1.95 41.67
N TYR A 5 -14.02 -2.03 40.68
CA TYR A 5 -14.26 -3.22 39.85
C TYR A 5 -13.96 -2.79 38.41
N LEU A 6 -13.00 -3.44 37.73
CA LEU A 6 -13.13 -4.68 36.95
C LEU A 6 -14.26 -4.61 35.92
N ALA A 7 -13.86 -4.47 34.65
CA ALA A 7 -14.64 -4.86 33.49
C ALA A 7 -13.70 -5.56 32.49
N CYS A 8 -13.37 -6.81 32.81
CA CYS A 8 -13.26 -7.86 31.78
C CYS A 8 -14.63 -8.51 31.70
N LEU A 9 -15.14 -8.80 30.49
CA LEU A 9 -16.00 -9.94 30.16
C LEU A 9 -16.36 -9.92 28.66
N ILE A 10 -15.83 -10.92 27.93
CA ILE A 10 -16.49 -11.71 26.86
C ILE A 10 -16.62 -11.06 25.46
N PRO A 11 -16.13 -11.75 24.42
CA PRO A 11 -17.08 -12.34 23.47
C PRO A 11 -16.90 -13.86 23.39
N ALA A 12 -17.95 -14.56 23.77
CA ALA A 12 -18.20 -15.95 23.51
C ALA A 12 -19.51 -15.97 22.73
N ILE A 13 -19.55 -16.85 21.71
CA ILE A 13 -20.71 -17.25 20.89
C ILE A 13 -21.05 -16.18 19.82
N LEU A 14 -21.04 -16.44 18.50
CA LEU A 14 -21.59 -17.56 17.72
C LEU A 14 -20.75 -17.84 16.46
N ALA A 15 -20.05 -18.97 16.44
CA ALA A 15 -19.72 -19.69 15.21
C ALA A 15 -20.49 -21.01 15.24
N SER A 16 -21.82 -20.95 15.11
CA SER A 16 -22.60 -22.11 14.67
C SER A 16 -22.56 -22.15 13.14
N GLY A 17 -21.35 -22.30 12.59
CA GLY A 17 -21.16 -22.81 11.25
C GLY A 17 -21.37 -24.32 11.29
N PHE A 18 -22.14 -24.85 10.35
CA PHE A 18 -22.28 -26.28 10.18
C PHE A 18 -20.89 -26.91 10.03
N ALA A 19 -20.38 -27.51 11.10
CA ALA A 19 -19.25 -28.41 11.03
C ALA A 19 -19.74 -29.65 10.26
N VAL A 20 -19.60 -29.61 8.93
CA VAL A 20 -19.43 -30.85 8.19
C VAL A 20 -18.14 -31.43 8.74
N ALA A 21 -18.27 -32.41 9.62
CA ALA A 21 -17.14 -33.23 10.03
C ALA A 21 -16.65 -33.96 8.79
N ALA A 22 -15.75 -33.33 8.04
CA ALA A 22 -14.93 -34.02 7.06
C ALA A 22 -14.17 -35.09 7.85
N GLN A 23 -14.54 -36.34 7.60
CA GLN A 23 -13.97 -37.50 8.25
C GLN A 23 -12.48 -37.51 7.89
N GLN A 24 -11.61 -37.19 8.87
CA GLN A 24 -10.17 -37.10 8.62
C GLN A 24 -9.66 -38.44 8.04
N PRO A 25 -8.84 -38.43 6.98
CA PRO A 25 -8.20 -39.64 6.48
C PRO A 25 -7.36 -40.27 7.61
N THR A 26 -7.51 -41.57 7.81
CA THR A 26 -6.96 -42.30 8.97
C THR A 26 -5.44 -42.48 8.98
N ASP A 27 -4.70 -42.05 7.94
CA ASP A 27 -3.25 -42.29 7.81
C ASP A 27 -2.46 -41.02 7.44
N LYS A 28 -2.47 -39.98 8.29
CA LYS A 28 -1.52 -38.85 8.13
C LYS A 28 -0.11 -39.24 8.61
N VAL A 29 0.91 -38.80 7.89
CA VAL A 29 2.32 -38.87 8.32
C VAL A 29 2.76 -37.50 8.84
N TYR A 30 3.18 -37.45 10.09
CA TYR A 30 3.57 -36.21 10.75
C TYR A 30 5.06 -35.93 10.57
N PHE A 31 5.38 -34.68 10.19
CA PHE A 31 6.75 -34.23 9.95
C PHE A 31 7.57 -34.11 11.23
N SER A 32 6.99 -33.54 12.29
CA SER A 32 7.62 -33.41 13.61
C SER A 32 7.77 -34.79 14.24
N GLN A 33 9.00 -35.30 14.24
CA GLN A 33 9.37 -36.61 14.79
C GLN A 33 10.53 -36.47 15.80
N LYS A 34 10.78 -35.23 16.25
CA LYS A 34 11.87 -34.91 17.17
C LYS A 34 11.59 -35.50 18.55
N ASN A 35 12.61 -36.10 19.16
CA ASN A 35 12.57 -36.58 20.54
C ASN A 35 13.71 -35.93 21.34
N LEU A 36 13.57 -34.63 21.63
CA LEU A 36 14.63 -33.79 22.21
C LEU A 36 14.40 -33.42 23.69
N GLY A 37 13.48 -34.07 24.40
CA GLY A 37 13.14 -33.71 25.79
C GLY A 37 12.34 -32.40 25.88
N SER A 38 12.20 -31.83 27.09
CA SER A 38 11.41 -30.62 27.31
C SER A 38 12.25 -29.35 27.23
N ASP A 39 11.74 -28.34 26.51
CA ASP A 39 12.34 -27.00 26.42
C ASP A 39 11.92 -26.08 27.58
N ILE A 40 10.86 -26.45 28.29
CA ILE A 40 10.27 -25.68 29.39
C ILE A 40 10.55 -26.32 30.74
N GLN A 41 10.65 -25.49 31.77
CA GLN A 41 10.90 -25.93 33.14
C GLN A 41 9.66 -25.71 34.00
N GLY A 42 9.23 -26.72 34.74
CA GLY A 42 8.06 -26.63 35.61
C GLY A 42 7.40 -27.99 35.83
N SER A 43 6.11 -27.96 36.17
CA SER A 43 5.27 -29.16 36.33
C SER A 43 4.63 -29.63 35.03
N LEU A 44 4.63 -28.77 33.99
CA LEU A 44 4.22 -29.11 32.63
C LEU A 44 5.46 -29.25 31.76
N LEU A 45 5.59 -30.39 31.06
CA LEU A 45 6.71 -30.66 30.17
C LEU A 45 6.28 -30.74 28.70
N GLY A 46 7.09 -30.16 27.83
CA GLY A 46 6.94 -30.24 26.38
C GLY A 46 8.06 -29.56 25.62
N SER A 47 8.13 -29.78 24.32
CA SER A 47 9.02 -29.08 23.41
C SER A 47 8.34 -27.84 22.84
N VAL A 48 9.12 -26.77 22.64
CA VAL A 48 8.65 -25.51 22.06
C VAL A 48 9.49 -25.21 20.82
N SER A 49 8.82 -25.10 19.69
CA SER A 49 9.37 -24.50 18.48
C SER A 49 8.73 -23.13 18.25
N LEU A 50 9.47 -22.23 17.63
CA LEU A 50 9.00 -20.89 17.26
C LEU A 50 9.12 -20.73 15.76
N ALA A 51 8.20 -20.05 15.07
CA ALA A 51 8.29 -19.84 13.63
C ALA A 51 8.20 -18.37 13.24
N GLN A 52 9.14 -17.94 12.40
CA GLN A 52 9.13 -16.66 11.68
C GLN A 52 9.23 -16.94 10.19
N SER A 53 10.39 -16.73 9.54
CA SER A 53 10.55 -17.21 8.16
C SER A 53 10.64 -18.74 8.08
N LEU A 54 11.20 -19.36 9.13
CA LEU A 54 11.41 -20.79 9.29
C LEU A 54 10.93 -21.23 10.69
N THR A 55 10.62 -22.52 10.85
CA THR A 55 10.46 -23.14 12.17
C THR A 55 11.82 -23.33 12.84
N LEU A 56 11.95 -22.87 14.08
CA LEU A 56 13.19 -22.75 14.83
C LEU A 56 13.10 -23.51 16.17
N PRO A 57 14.13 -24.27 16.53
CA PRO A 57 14.20 -24.89 17.85
C PRO A 57 14.62 -23.87 18.92
N THR A 58 14.15 -24.06 20.15
CA THR A 58 14.42 -23.15 21.29
C THR A 58 15.60 -23.62 22.16
N THR A 59 15.37 -24.50 23.13
CA THR A 59 16.35 -24.92 24.13
C THR A 59 17.11 -26.18 23.68
N ASN A 60 16.41 -27.28 23.45
CA ASN A 60 17.00 -28.55 23.04
C ASN A 60 17.13 -28.60 21.51
N LYS A 61 18.35 -28.83 21.03
CA LYS A 61 18.69 -28.83 19.60
C LYS A 61 19.52 -30.04 19.23
N ILE A 62 19.52 -30.39 17.94
CA ILE A 62 20.49 -31.35 17.40
C ILE A 62 21.89 -30.73 17.52
N PRO A 63 22.90 -31.46 18.04
CA PRO A 63 24.26 -30.94 18.17
C PRO A 63 24.82 -30.42 16.84
N ASP A 64 25.53 -29.29 16.87
CA ASP A 64 26.08 -28.54 15.73
C ASP A 64 25.08 -28.16 14.63
N ASP A 65 23.78 -28.21 14.90
CA ASP A 65 22.76 -27.72 13.98
C ASP A 65 22.69 -26.19 14.05
N ARG A 66 22.94 -25.53 12.93
CA ARG A 66 22.96 -24.06 12.86
C ARG A 66 21.64 -23.57 12.30
N HIS A 67 20.92 -22.80 13.11
CA HIS A 67 19.66 -22.15 12.76
C HIS A 67 19.77 -20.65 12.95
N PRO A 68 18.96 -19.85 12.22
CA PRO A 68 18.78 -18.46 12.59
C PRO A 68 18.12 -18.38 13.97
N HIS A 69 18.26 -17.23 14.64
CA HIS A 69 17.48 -16.87 15.82
C HIS A 69 16.29 -16.00 15.42
N LEU A 70 15.42 -15.67 16.38
CA LEU A 70 14.27 -14.81 16.11
C LEU A 70 14.72 -13.38 15.85
N VAL A 71 14.05 -12.71 14.95
CA VAL A 71 14.17 -11.26 14.71
C VAL A 71 13.19 -10.54 15.63
N SER A 72 13.62 -9.44 16.26
CA SER A 72 12.71 -8.60 17.05
C SER A 72 11.67 -7.92 16.15
N LEU A 73 10.51 -7.58 16.72
CA LEU A 73 9.42 -6.92 15.99
C LEU A 73 8.98 -7.69 14.74
N ARG A 74 8.79 -9.00 14.90
CA ARG A 74 8.21 -9.86 13.87
C ARG A 74 7.27 -10.89 14.50
N LYS A 75 6.05 -10.97 13.97
CA LYS A 75 5.00 -11.91 14.38
C LYS A 75 5.59 -13.32 14.38
N THR A 76 5.35 -14.07 15.45
CA THR A 76 6.01 -15.35 15.69
C THR A 76 4.98 -16.40 16.08
N LEU A 77 4.92 -17.51 15.35
CA LEU A 77 4.13 -18.67 15.74
C LEU A 77 4.82 -19.39 16.89
N VAL A 78 4.10 -19.61 17.98
CA VAL A 78 4.50 -20.52 19.06
C VAL A 78 3.90 -21.88 18.77
N ILE A 79 4.73 -22.92 18.75
CA ILE A 79 4.35 -24.31 18.56
C ILE A 79 4.76 -25.08 19.82
N PHE A 80 3.78 -25.49 20.62
CA PHE A 80 4.00 -26.27 21.84
C PHE A 80 3.56 -27.71 21.64
N GLU A 81 4.48 -28.65 21.83
CA GLU A 81 4.21 -30.08 21.76
C GLU A 81 4.43 -30.70 23.14
N PRO A 82 3.37 -31.01 23.92
CA PRO A 82 3.52 -31.65 25.21
C PRO A 82 4.22 -33.02 25.10
N LEU A 83 4.93 -33.42 26.16
CA LEU A 83 5.43 -34.79 26.26
C LEU A 83 4.27 -35.78 26.44
N GLU A 84 4.53 -37.05 26.14
CA GLU A 84 3.51 -38.09 26.14
C GLU A 84 2.85 -38.21 27.53
N ASN A 85 1.50 -38.25 27.55
CA ASN A 85 0.65 -38.32 28.76
C ASN A 85 0.69 -37.08 29.68
N GLU A 86 1.33 -35.97 29.29
CA GLU A 86 1.31 -34.74 30.07
C GLU A 86 -0.05 -34.03 30.00
N VAL A 87 -0.76 -34.12 28.87
CA VAL A 87 -1.97 -33.35 28.57
C VAL A 87 -2.96 -34.21 27.77
N ASP A 88 -4.26 -34.12 28.08
CA ASP A 88 -5.32 -34.60 27.16
C ASP A 88 -5.37 -33.65 25.96
N LEU A 89 -5.24 -34.16 24.73
CA LEU A 89 -5.12 -33.32 23.51
C LEU A 89 -6.36 -32.44 23.20
N ASN A 90 -7.41 -32.52 24.01
CA ASN A 90 -8.57 -31.63 23.95
C ASN A 90 -8.58 -30.53 25.04
N GLU A 91 -7.60 -30.53 25.95
CA GLU A 91 -7.50 -29.58 27.05
C GLU A 91 -6.93 -28.24 26.56
N SER A 92 -7.49 -27.13 27.05
CA SER A 92 -7.04 -25.79 26.63
C SER A 92 -5.73 -25.41 27.33
N ILE A 93 -4.74 -25.00 26.53
CA ILE A 93 -3.46 -24.48 27.01
C ILE A 93 -3.43 -22.97 26.82
N THR A 94 -3.05 -22.22 27.87
CA THR A 94 -2.85 -20.77 27.77
C THR A 94 -1.37 -20.45 27.79
N VAL A 95 -0.92 -19.65 26.81
CA VAL A 95 0.41 -19.05 26.82
C VAL A 95 0.34 -17.63 27.37
N THR A 96 1.28 -17.27 28.24
CA THR A 96 1.45 -15.92 28.78
C THR A 96 2.86 -15.44 28.45
N ALA A 97 2.95 -14.34 27.73
CA ALA A 97 4.20 -13.69 27.35
C ALA A 97 4.53 -12.57 28.34
N LYS A 98 5.77 -12.55 28.84
CA LYS A 98 6.28 -11.51 29.74
C LYS A 98 7.53 -10.85 29.19
N ASN A 99 7.61 -9.53 29.32
CA ASN A 99 8.79 -8.75 28.92
C ASN A 99 9.99 -8.97 29.88
N ALA A 100 11.12 -8.32 29.58
CA ALA A 100 12.34 -8.39 30.39
C ALA A 100 12.14 -7.89 31.85
N GLN A 101 11.12 -7.07 32.11
CA GLN A 101 10.75 -6.58 33.44
C GLN A 101 9.81 -7.54 34.20
N GLY A 102 9.37 -8.63 33.55
CA GLY A 102 8.45 -9.62 34.12
C GLY A 102 6.96 -9.25 34.03
N GLU A 103 6.62 -8.18 33.30
CA GLU A 103 5.25 -7.74 33.10
C GLU A 103 4.58 -8.55 31.99
N THR A 104 3.33 -8.98 32.20
CA THR A 104 2.55 -9.64 31.16
C THR A 104 2.22 -8.66 30.05
N VAL A 105 2.75 -8.91 28.85
CA VAL A 105 2.53 -8.10 27.65
C VAL A 105 1.54 -8.74 26.68
N HIS A 106 1.33 -10.05 26.78
CA HIS A 106 0.33 -10.76 25.98
C HIS A 106 -0.10 -12.07 26.66
N GLN A 107 -1.33 -12.50 26.42
CA GLN A 107 -1.86 -13.78 26.89
C GLN A 107 -2.89 -14.29 25.89
N ALA A 108 -2.80 -15.57 25.52
CA ALA A 108 -3.71 -16.18 24.56
C ALA A 108 -3.90 -17.67 24.83
N VAL A 109 -5.10 -18.17 24.50
CA VAL A 109 -5.38 -19.61 24.45
C VAL A 109 -4.84 -20.17 23.15
N MET A 110 -4.10 -21.27 23.23
CA MET A 110 -3.51 -21.93 22.07
C MET A 110 -4.57 -22.75 21.32
N GLN A 111 -4.47 -22.74 20.00
CA GLN A 111 -5.25 -23.61 19.10
C GLN A 111 -4.89 -25.07 19.35
N LEU A 112 -5.90 -25.94 19.27
CA LEU A 112 -5.75 -27.39 19.45
C LEU A 112 -4.93 -28.01 18.30
N PRO A 113 -4.37 -29.23 18.46
CA PRO A 113 -3.65 -29.93 17.39
C PRO A 113 -4.44 -30.12 16.10
N THR A 114 -5.77 -30.25 16.19
CA THR A 114 -6.67 -30.35 15.03
C THR A 114 -6.86 -29.02 14.27
N GLN A 115 -6.43 -27.91 14.86
CA GLN A 115 -6.57 -26.53 14.36
C GLN A 115 -5.23 -25.88 14.03
N GLN A 116 -4.13 -26.66 13.99
CA GLN A 116 -2.82 -26.16 13.60
C GLN A 116 -2.84 -25.52 12.19
N PRO A 117 -1.87 -24.65 11.87
CA PRO A 117 -1.77 -24.05 10.55
C PRO A 117 -1.81 -25.09 9.42
N ALA A 118 -2.53 -24.76 8.35
CA ALA A 118 -2.57 -25.60 7.15
C ALA A 118 -1.19 -25.66 6.49
N ILE A 119 -0.96 -26.67 5.66
CA ILE A 119 0.26 -26.77 4.84
C ILE A 119 0.01 -26.22 3.43
N ALA A 120 1.06 -25.72 2.77
CA ALA A 120 0.97 -25.24 1.39
C ALA A 120 0.44 -26.35 0.47
N SER A 121 -0.50 -25.97 -0.40
CA SER A 121 -1.28 -26.86 -1.26
C SER A 121 -2.19 -27.86 -0.54
N GLN A 122 -2.51 -27.63 0.74
CA GLN A 122 -3.63 -28.33 1.38
C GLN A 122 -4.96 -27.98 0.71
N LEU A 123 -5.82 -28.96 0.53
CA LEU A 123 -7.13 -28.82 -0.11
C LEU A 123 -8.25 -28.99 0.91
N ASP A 124 -9.30 -28.19 0.73
CA ASP A 124 -10.57 -28.30 1.48
C ASP A 124 -11.62 -29.14 0.71
N ILE A 125 -11.23 -29.70 -0.43
CA ILE A 125 -12.07 -30.50 -1.33
C ILE A 125 -11.51 -31.92 -1.46
N ASP A 126 -12.40 -32.89 -1.68
CA ASP A 126 -12.02 -34.26 -2.00
C ASP A 126 -11.83 -34.40 -3.51
N VAL A 127 -10.66 -34.84 -3.93
CA VAL A 127 -10.30 -34.97 -5.35
C VAL A 127 -9.72 -36.36 -5.56
N ASP A 128 -10.26 -37.08 -6.53
CA ASP A 128 -9.69 -38.35 -6.96
C ASP A 128 -8.91 -38.18 -8.26
N THR A 129 -7.60 -38.44 -8.23
CA THR A 129 -6.74 -38.45 -9.42
C THR A 129 -6.38 -39.88 -9.85
N THR A 130 -7.19 -40.88 -9.46
CA THR A 130 -7.00 -42.27 -9.87
C THR A 130 -7.17 -42.39 -11.38
N GLN A 131 -6.23 -43.10 -12.02
CA GLN A 131 -6.29 -43.31 -13.46
C GLN A 131 -7.53 -44.13 -13.84
N PRO A 132 -8.35 -43.68 -14.82
CA PRO A 132 -9.47 -44.46 -15.35
C PRO A 132 -9.02 -45.81 -15.94
N GLU A 133 -9.86 -46.85 -15.77
CA GLU A 133 -9.64 -48.16 -16.42
C GLU A 133 -9.88 -48.10 -17.95
N GLN A 134 -10.74 -47.19 -18.40
CA GLN A 134 -11.07 -46.95 -19.80
C GLN A 134 -11.14 -45.45 -20.09
N PHE A 135 -10.77 -45.04 -21.30
CA PHE A 135 -10.85 -43.66 -21.74
C PHE A 135 -11.78 -43.53 -22.94
N GLU A 136 -12.62 -42.50 -22.93
CA GLU A 136 -13.49 -42.17 -24.06
C GLU A 136 -12.68 -41.74 -25.28
N ARG A 137 -11.52 -41.10 -25.06
CA ARG A 137 -10.65 -40.63 -26.11
C ARG A 137 -9.19 -40.98 -25.86
N HIS A 138 -8.57 -41.60 -26.86
CA HIS A 138 -7.15 -41.93 -26.88
C HIS A 138 -6.46 -41.17 -28.01
N LEU A 139 -5.43 -40.38 -27.67
CA LEU A 139 -4.57 -39.68 -28.62
C LEU A 139 -3.22 -40.41 -28.71
N THR A 140 -2.94 -41.01 -29.86
CA THR A 140 -1.73 -41.82 -30.10
C THR A 140 -0.95 -41.42 -31.35
N HIS A 141 -1.41 -40.42 -32.10
CA HIS A 141 -0.78 -39.96 -33.35
C HIS A 141 -0.29 -38.51 -33.27
N TYR A 142 0.84 -38.23 -33.94
CA TYR A 142 1.48 -36.91 -33.93
C TYR A 142 0.56 -35.75 -34.36
N ASN A 143 -0.26 -35.97 -35.38
CA ASN A 143 -1.15 -34.95 -35.92
C ASN A 143 -2.30 -34.57 -34.97
N GLU A 144 -2.62 -35.42 -34.00
CA GLU A 144 -3.63 -35.15 -32.97
C GLU A 144 -2.97 -34.52 -31.75
N ILE A 145 -1.83 -35.07 -31.31
CA ILE A 145 -1.10 -34.61 -30.12
C ILE A 145 -0.48 -33.23 -30.33
N SER A 146 0.05 -32.94 -31.52
CA SER A 146 0.68 -31.65 -31.81
C SER A 146 -0.31 -30.48 -31.83
N LEU A 147 -1.62 -30.74 -32.01
CA LEU A 147 -2.66 -29.70 -31.99
C LEU A 147 -3.01 -29.21 -30.58
N ILE A 148 -2.80 -30.04 -29.56
CA ILE A 148 -3.12 -29.72 -28.16
C ILE A 148 -1.88 -29.38 -27.32
N ALA A 149 -0.70 -29.39 -27.94
CA ALA A 149 0.56 -29.14 -27.27
C ALA A 149 0.86 -27.63 -27.16
N ASN A 150 1.66 -27.27 -26.16
CA ASN A 150 2.03 -25.90 -25.81
C ASN A 150 0.80 -25.01 -25.50
N GLU A 151 1.06 -23.72 -25.28
CA GLU A 151 0.01 -22.74 -24.99
C GLU A 151 -0.88 -22.48 -26.23
N GLU A 152 -0.31 -22.56 -27.44
CA GLU A 152 -1.05 -22.39 -28.69
C GLU A 152 -2.09 -23.50 -28.93
N GLY A 153 -1.93 -24.66 -28.29
CA GLY A 153 -2.83 -25.81 -28.42
C GLY A 153 -4.08 -25.76 -27.54
N GLN A 154 -4.18 -24.78 -26.62
CA GLN A 154 -5.32 -24.68 -25.71
C GLN A 154 -6.70 -24.66 -26.40
N PRO A 155 -6.93 -23.94 -27.52
CA PRO A 155 -8.24 -23.95 -28.18
C PRO A 155 -8.67 -25.34 -28.64
N ALA A 156 -7.76 -26.13 -29.22
CA ALA A 156 -8.04 -27.50 -29.64
C ALA A 156 -8.26 -28.42 -28.44
N PHE A 157 -7.52 -28.20 -27.35
CA PHE A 157 -7.69 -28.97 -26.13
C PHE A 157 -9.06 -28.70 -25.47
N ARG A 158 -9.50 -27.44 -25.42
CA ARG A 158 -10.84 -27.05 -24.95
C ARG A 158 -11.95 -27.74 -25.75
N GLU A 159 -11.81 -27.79 -27.08
CA GLU A 159 -12.76 -28.51 -27.94
C GLU A 159 -12.78 -30.02 -27.62
N LEU A 160 -11.61 -30.62 -27.38
CA LEU A 160 -11.51 -32.04 -27.02
C LEU A 160 -12.19 -32.33 -25.68
N LEU A 161 -11.96 -31.49 -24.67
CA LEU A 161 -12.58 -31.59 -23.35
C LEU A 161 -14.09 -31.38 -23.40
N SER A 162 -14.61 -30.50 -24.27
CA SER A 162 -16.06 -30.32 -24.42
C SER A 162 -16.80 -31.57 -24.93
N LYS A 163 -16.08 -32.54 -25.51
CA LYS A 163 -16.66 -33.75 -26.14
C LYS A 163 -16.39 -35.04 -25.38
N HIS A 164 -15.42 -35.03 -24.47
CA HIS A 164 -14.93 -36.23 -23.79
C HIS A 164 -14.71 -35.94 -22.31
N ASP A 165 -15.15 -36.87 -21.47
CA ASP A 165 -14.98 -36.79 -20.02
C ASP A 165 -13.66 -37.41 -19.56
N THR A 166 -13.15 -38.39 -20.30
CA THR A 166 -11.86 -39.04 -20.03
C THR A 166 -10.99 -39.07 -21.28
N ILE A 167 -9.80 -38.47 -21.20
CA ILE A 167 -8.85 -38.36 -22.31
C ILE A 167 -7.50 -38.97 -21.90
N HIS A 168 -6.94 -39.83 -22.74
CA HIS A 168 -5.58 -40.35 -22.60
C HIS A 168 -4.69 -39.86 -23.74
N VAL A 169 -3.55 -39.25 -23.40
CA VAL A 169 -2.51 -38.80 -24.33
C VAL A 169 -1.27 -39.68 -24.17
N GLU A 170 -0.95 -40.49 -25.17
CA GLU A 170 0.21 -41.39 -25.15
C GLU A 170 1.36 -40.85 -26.01
N LEU A 171 2.50 -40.57 -25.38
CA LEU A 171 3.70 -40.05 -26.04
C LEU A 171 4.71 -41.16 -26.35
N ARG A 172 5.33 -41.09 -27.54
CA ARG A 172 6.47 -41.93 -27.98
C ARG A 172 7.43 -41.06 -28.81
N ASP A 173 8.65 -41.53 -29.04
CA ASP A 173 9.68 -40.77 -29.77
C ASP A 173 9.22 -40.16 -31.10
N HIS A 174 8.35 -40.84 -31.84
CA HIS A 174 7.87 -40.38 -33.15
C HIS A 174 6.66 -39.42 -33.09
N HIS A 175 6.09 -39.20 -31.91
CA HIS A 175 4.94 -38.31 -31.68
C HIS A 175 5.02 -37.64 -30.28
N TRP A 176 6.23 -37.28 -29.88
CA TRP A 176 6.54 -36.60 -28.63
C TRP A 176 6.34 -35.09 -28.78
N MET A 177 5.86 -34.45 -27.72
CA MET A 177 5.78 -33.00 -27.59
C MET A 177 6.35 -32.59 -26.24
N LYS A 178 7.07 -31.46 -26.22
CA LYS A 178 7.81 -31.03 -25.04
C LYS A 178 6.93 -30.45 -23.93
N HIS A 179 5.87 -29.72 -24.30
CA HIS A 179 5.05 -28.97 -23.35
C HIS A 179 3.56 -29.18 -23.63
N PHE A 180 2.77 -29.22 -22.56
CA PHE A 180 1.31 -29.20 -22.57
C PHE A 180 0.81 -28.25 -21.50
N THR A 181 -0.29 -27.55 -21.77
CA THR A 181 -0.97 -26.70 -20.79
C THR A 181 -2.44 -27.10 -20.74
N LEU A 182 -2.91 -27.53 -19.58
CA LEU A 182 -4.32 -27.87 -19.38
C LEU A 182 -5.16 -26.58 -19.28
N PRO A 183 -6.22 -26.43 -20.09
CA PRO A 183 -7.04 -25.23 -20.08
C PRO A 183 -7.98 -25.21 -18.87
N GLU A 184 -8.08 -24.08 -18.18
CA GLU A 184 -8.96 -23.87 -17.02
C GLU A 184 -10.34 -23.38 -17.46
N ASP A 185 -11.40 -24.03 -16.98
CA ASP A 185 -12.80 -23.65 -17.22
C ASP A 185 -13.73 -24.48 -16.32
N GLU A 186 -14.72 -23.86 -15.69
CA GLU A 186 -15.76 -24.59 -14.92
C GLU A 186 -16.56 -25.56 -15.80
N ALA A 187 -16.63 -25.33 -17.12
CA ALA A 187 -17.25 -26.27 -18.06
C ALA A 187 -16.52 -27.63 -18.16
N PHE A 188 -15.31 -27.72 -17.60
CA PHE A 188 -14.52 -28.96 -17.57
C PHE A 188 -14.61 -29.71 -16.25
N ASN A 189 -15.51 -29.32 -15.34
CA ASN A 189 -15.68 -30.01 -14.06
C ASN A 189 -15.89 -31.52 -14.23
N ASP A 190 -15.28 -32.31 -13.34
CA ASP A 190 -15.28 -33.76 -13.30
C ASP A 190 -14.57 -34.47 -14.48
N LYS A 191 -13.85 -33.72 -15.34
CA LYS A 191 -13.07 -34.31 -16.45
C LYS A 191 -11.71 -34.82 -15.97
N LEU A 192 -11.28 -35.93 -16.57
CA LEU A 192 -9.99 -36.57 -16.30
C LEU A 192 -9.12 -36.59 -17.56
N VAL A 193 -7.87 -36.17 -17.40
CA VAL A 193 -6.85 -36.28 -18.44
C VAL A 193 -5.67 -37.07 -17.92
N THR A 194 -5.32 -38.16 -18.59
CA THR A 194 -4.12 -38.94 -18.32
C THR A 194 -3.10 -38.73 -19.42
N PHE A 195 -1.85 -38.49 -19.05
CA PHE A 195 -0.69 -38.51 -19.94
C PHE A 195 0.19 -39.69 -19.61
N SER A 196 0.64 -40.45 -20.60
CA SER A 196 1.68 -41.47 -20.43
C SER A 196 2.80 -41.28 -21.43
N SER A 197 4.03 -41.60 -21.04
CA SER A 197 5.19 -41.48 -21.92
C SER A 197 5.98 -42.76 -22.03
N HIS A 198 6.24 -43.17 -23.27
CA HIS A 198 7.27 -44.16 -23.62
C HIS A 198 8.42 -43.50 -24.39
N ALA A 199 8.39 -42.18 -24.56
CA ALA A 199 9.43 -41.43 -25.25
C ALA A 199 10.72 -41.38 -24.40
N GLY A 200 11.88 -41.38 -25.04
CA GLY A 200 13.19 -41.19 -24.40
C GLY A 200 13.45 -39.76 -23.91
N TYR A 201 12.51 -38.84 -24.12
CA TYR A 201 12.59 -37.43 -23.72
C TYR A 201 11.46 -37.07 -22.75
N ASN A 202 11.76 -36.16 -21.82
CA ASN A 202 10.78 -35.65 -20.86
C ASN A 202 9.79 -34.69 -21.51
N SER A 203 8.55 -34.71 -21.04
CA SER A 203 7.54 -33.70 -21.37
C SER A 203 7.13 -32.96 -20.09
N HIS A 204 6.67 -31.73 -20.20
CA HIS A 204 6.24 -30.91 -19.07
C HIS A 204 4.75 -30.57 -19.21
N ILE A 205 4.00 -30.78 -18.14
CA ILE A 205 2.54 -30.61 -18.12
C ILE A 205 2.23 -29.51 -17.11
N GLN A 206 1.79 -28.37 -17.61
CA GLN A 206 1.32 -27.27 -16.79
C GLN A 206 -0.18 -27.40 -16.52
N TYR A 207 -0.56 -27.27 -15.26
CA TYR A 207 -1.93 -27.36 -14.76
C TYR A 207 -2.15 -26.31 -13.66
N SER A 208 -3.37 -26.21 -13.14
CA SER A 208 -3.78 -25.07 -12.31
C SER A 208 -2.95 -24.84 -11.06
N THR A 209 -2.52 -25.92 -10.41
CA THR A 209 -1.78 -25.84 -9.14
C THR A 209 -0.27 -26.06 -9.33
N GLY A 210 0.21 -26.34 -10.55
CA GLY A 210 1.66 -26.49 -10.79
C GLY A 210 2.07 -27.04 -12.15
N ASN A 211 3.25 -27.68 -12.17
CA ASN A 211 3.87 -28.22 -13.37
C ASN A 211 4.58 -29.53 -13.04
N ASP A 212 4.24 -30.59 -13.78
CA ASP A 212 4.80 -31.93 -13.57
C ASP A 212 5.66 -32.34 -14.77
N THR A 213 6.68 -33.15 -14.51
CA THR A 213 7.54 -33.73 -15.55
C THR A 213 7.14 -35.17 -15.82
N LEU A 214 6.73 -35.44 -17.06
CA LEU A 214 6.40 -36.76 -17.56
C LEU A 214 7.63 -37.40 -18.21
N SER A 215 8.19 -38.41 -17.54
CA SER A 215 9.36 -39.18 -17.99
C SER A 215 9.00 -40.52 -18.61
N GLN A 216 9.96 -41.17 -19.26
CA GLN A 216 9.77 -42.49 -19.85
C GLN A 216 9.26 -43.52 -18.82
N GLY A 217 8.18 -44.22 -19.14
CA GLY A 217 7.54 -45.22 -18.29
C GLY A 217 6.61 -44.65 -17.22
N THR A 218 6.35 -43.34 -17.20
CA THR A 218 5.46 -42.70 -16.24
C THR A 218 4.07 -42.42 -16.82
N SER A 219 3.06 -42.35 -15.95
CA SER A 219 1.67 -42.00 -16.26
C SER A 219 1.17 -41.02 -15.19
N LEU A 220 0.59 -39.89 -15.60
CA LEU A 220 0.09 -38.84 -14.73
C LEU A 220 -1.36 -38.52 -15.09
N THR A 221 -2.25 -38.54 -14.10
CA THR A 221 -3.68 -38.24 -14.27
C THR A 221 -4.02 -36.94 -13.55
N TYR A 222 -4.81 -36.10 -14.19
CA TYR A 222 -5.29 -34.83 -13.70
C TYR A 222 -6.81 -34.81 -13.68
N HIS A 223 -7.38 -34.27 -12.61
CA HIS A 223 -8.82 -34.13 -12.41
C HIS A 223 -9.19 -32.66 -12.32
N ASN A 224 -10.18 -32.23 -13.10
CA ASN A 224 -10.71 -30.88 -13.02
C ASN A 224 -11.85 -30.79 -12.00
N VAL A 225 -11.70 -29.95 -10.99
CA VAL A 225 -12.73 -29.66 -9.98
C VAL A 225 -12.84 -28.14 -9.83
N ASP A 226 -14.06 -27.63 -9.92
CA ASP A 226 -14.40 -26.19 -9.93
C ASP A 226 -13.53 -25.38 -10.91
N GLY A 227 -13.33 -25.94 -12.11
CA GLY A 227 -12.57 -25.32 -13.18
C GLY A 227 -11.05 -25.40 -13.07
N LYS A 228 -10.51 -25.99 -11.98
CA LYS A 228 -9.07 -26.13 -11.75
C LYS A 228 -8.62 -27.58 -11.87
N TRP A 229 -7.46 -27.79 -12.47
CA TRP A 229 -6.83 -29.09 -12.60
C TRP A 229 -5.94 -29.41 -11.41
N TYR A 230 -6.13 -30.61 -10.86
CA TYR A 230 -5.36 -31.17 -9.74
C TYR A 230 -4.66 -32.46 -10.17
N GLY A 231 -3.42 -32.64 -9.73
CA GLY A 231 -2.59 -33.80 -10.07
C GLY A 231 -2.25 -34.69 -8.88
N LYS A 232 -1.52 -35.78 -9.13
CA LYS A 232 -1.07 -36.72 -8.11
C LYS A 232 -0.32 -36.05 -6.94
N GLY A 233 0.52 -35.05 -7.25
CA GLY A 233 1.26 -34.32 -6.24
C GLY A 233 0.36 -33.55 -5.25
N ASP A 234 -0.80 -33.06 -5.71
CA ASP A 234 -1.77 -32.42 -4.82
C ASP A 234 -2.40 -33.42 -3.85
N MET A 235 -2.56 -34.68 -4.25
CA MET A 235 -3.14 -35.72 -3.39
C MET A 235 -2.12 -36.31 -2.41
N ASP A 236 -0.88 -36.48 -2.85
CA ASP A 236 0.18 -37.00 -2.00
C ASP A 236 0.48 -36.05 -0.84
N ILE A 237 0.48 -34.73 -1.07
CA ILE A 237 0.74 -33.76 0.01
C ILE A 237 -0.38 -33.73 1.08
N GLN A 238 -1.63 -34.09 0.74
CA GLN A 238 -2.73 -34.15 1.74
C GLN A 238 -2.50 -35.20 2.84
N LYS A 239 -1.62 -36.17 2.60
CA LYS A 239 -1.27 -37.24 3.57
C LYS A 239 -0.27 -36.78 4.62
N VAL A 240 0.18 -35.53 4.56
CA VAL A 240 1.18 -34.98 5.47
C VAL A 240 0.55 -33.93 6.39
N ALA A 241 1.06 -33.85 7.61
CA ALA A 241 0.80 -32.73 8.53
C ALA A 241 2.07 -32.41 9.33
N TYR A 242 2.08 -31.26 10.01
CA TYR A 242 3.25 -30.87 10.80
C TYR A 242 3.41 -31.76 12.04
N SER A 243 2.40 -31.85 12.91
CA SER A 243 2.44 -32.63 14.16
C SER A 243 1.05 -33.11 14.56
N ASP A 244 0.95 -34.23 15.29
CA ASP A 244 -0.31 -34.76 15.82
C ASP A 244 -0.70 -34.16 17.17
N LYS A 245 0.23 -33.44 17.82
CA LYS A 245 0.09 -32.94 19.20
C LYS A 245 0.44 -31.46 19.38
N ALA A 246 0.72 -30.75 18.30
CA ALA A 246 1.14 -29.35 18.36
C ALA A 246 -0.02 -28.41 18.68
N TYR A 247 0.04 -27.76 19.83
CA TYR A 247 -0.74 -26.56 20.12
C TYR A 247 -0.07 -25.35 19.50
N THR A 248 -0.85 -24.42 18.95
CA THR A 248 -0.26 -23.26 18.26
C THR A 248 -0.92 -21.93 18.59
N VAL A 249 -0.15 -20.85 18.59
CA VAL A 249 -0.67 -19.47 18.66
C VAL A 249 0.32 -18.49 18.08
N ALA A 250 -0.14 -17.50 17.33
CA ALA A 250 0.72 -16.44 16.82
C ALA A 250 0.81 -15.30 17.85
N LEU A 251 2.04 -14.95 18.26
CA LEU A 251 2.30 -13.77 19.07
C LEU A 251 2.50 -12.54 18.17
N PRO A 252 1.91 -11.38 18.51
CA PRO A 252 2.13 -10.12 17.79
C PRO A 252 3.61 -9.70 17.76
N ALA A 253 3.99 -8.94 16.75
CA ALA A 253 5.37 -8.49 16.56
C ALA A 253 5.90 -7.67 17.75
N GLU A 254 5.05 -6.84 18.35
CA GLU A 254 5.36 -5.88 19.42
C GLU A 254 5.76 -6.59 20.72
N VAL A 255 5.35 -7.84 20.88
CA VAL A 255 5.70 -8.71 22.02
C VAL A 255 7.11 -9.30 21.85
N MET A 256 7.59 -9.41 20.61
CA MET A 256 8.83 -10.09 20.27
C MET A 256 10.02 -9.15 20.45
N LEU A 257 10.42 -8.93 21.69
CA LEU A 257 11.57 -8.11 22.09
C LEU A 257 12.53 -8.88 23.01
N PRO A 258 13.83 -8.54 23.03
CA PRO A 258 14.82 -9.21 23.87
C PRO A 258 14.42 -9.29 25.35
N GLY A 259 14.67 -10.44 25.97
CA GLY A 259 14.25 -10.74 27.35
C GLY A 259 12.83 -11.29 27.50
N LEU A 260 12.13 -11.56 26.39
CA LEU A 260 10.84 -12.25 26.38
C LEU A 260 10.92 -13.63 27.06
N THR A 261 9.93 -13.92 27.90
CA THR A 261 9.70 -15.26 28.47
C THR A 261 8.28 -15.72 28.18
N LEU A 262 8.08 -17.04 28.06
CA LEU A 262 6.76 -17.64 27.81
C LEU A 262 6.42 -18.62 28.93
N THR A 263 5.23 -18.48 29.51
CA THR A 263 4.66 -19.43 30.47
C THR A 263 3.48 -20.15 29.85
N PHE A 264 3.53 -21.49 29.83
CA PHE A 264 2.45 -22.36 29.38
C PHE A 264 1.71 -22.89 30.60
N SER A 265 0.39 -22.85 30.58
CA SER A 265 -0.44 -23.19 31.75
C SER A 265 -1.66 -24.00 31.36
N ILE A 266 -2.01 -24.94 32.23
CA ILE A 266 -3.16 -25.85 32.10
C ILE A 266 -3.88 -25.89 33.45
N ASN A 267 -5.16 -25.45 33.48
CA ASN A 267 -6.01 -25.40 34.68
C ASN A 267 -5.32 -24.77 35.94
N GLU A 268 -5.94 -24.84 37.12
CA GLU A 268 -5.34 -24.28 38.36
C GLU A 268 -4.18 -25.17 38.87
N GLY A 269 -2.99 -25.05 38.26
CA GLY A 269 -1.74 -25.41 38.95
C GLY A 269 -0.61 -26.06 38.14
N GLN A 270 -0.80 -26.44 36.87
CA GLN A 270 0.30 -26.94 36.04
C GLN A 270 0.85 -25.84 35.13
N GLU A 271 2.15 -25.55 35.29
CA GLU A 271 2.84 -24.54 34.48
C GLU A 271 4.22 -25.03 34.01
N GLY A 272 4.67 -24.49 32.88
CA GLY A 272 6.03 -24.64 32.39
C GLY A 272 6.54 -23.34 31.78
N LEU A 273 7.79 -22.99 32.08
CA LEU A 273 8.41 -21.71 31.75
C LEU A 273 9.53 -21.89 30.73
N LEU A 274 9.52 -21.05 29.68
CA LEU A 274 10.61 -20.85 28.73
C LEU A 274 11.28 -19.49 28.97
N THR A 275 12.58 -19.49 29.29
CA THR A 275 13.34 -18.25 29.59
C THR A 275 14.38 -17.87 28.54
N ASP A 276 14.91 -18.84 27.78
CA ASP A 276 16.13 -18.65 26.99
C ASP A 276 15.82 -18.34 25.50
N ILE A 277 14.87 -17.44 25.27
CA ILE A 277 14.44 -17.06 23.93
C ILE A 277 15.41 -16.04 23.34
N LYS A 278 16.09 -16.40 22.24
CA LYS A 278 17.05 -15.53 21.55
C LYS A 278 16.34 -14.67 20.50
N LEU A 279 16.30 -13.37 20.76
CA LEU A 279 15.81 -12.34 19.84
C LEU A 279 16.96 -11.40 19.43
N GLY A 280 17.11 -11.20 18.13
CA GLY A 280 18.13 -10.39 17.48
C GLY A 280 17.59 -9.03 17.03
N ALA A 281 18.26 -8.41 16.06
CA ALA A 281 17.96 -7.05 15.62
C ALA A 281 16.60 -6.94 14.94
N ASN A 282 15.97 -5.76 14.98
CA ASN A 282 14.83 -5.41 14.12
C ASN A 282 15.33 -4.89 12.76
N THR A 283 16.04 -5.75 12.02
CA THR A 283 16.66 -5.41 10.73
C THR A 283 15.63 -4.89 9.72
N ASN A 284 15.92 -3.74 9.11
CA ASN A 284 15.19 -3.21 7.95
C ASN A 284 16.01 -3.44 6.68
N PHE A 285 15.54 -4.33 5.81
CA PHE A 285 16.18 -4.59 4.53
C PHE A 285 15.56 -3.72 3.44
N ILE A 286 16.36 -2.85 2.81
CA ILE A 286 15.95 -2.00 1.70
C ILE A 286 16.36 -2.63 0.37
N ILE A 287 15.40 -2.84 -0.54
CA ILE A 287 15.64 -3.20 -1.94
C ILE A 287 15.28 -2.01 -2.83
N ASN A 288 16.25 -1.44 -3.54
CA ASN A 288 15.98 -0.53 -4.64
C ASN A 288 15.81 -1.36 -5.92
N ALA A 289 14.66 -1.27 -6.58
CA ALA A 289 14.35 -2.05 -7.78
C ALA A 289 14.33 -1.15 -9.02
N VAL A 290 15.24 -1.38 -9.97
CA VAL A 290 15.41 -0.56 -11.17
C VAL A 290 15.42 -1.41 -12.44
N ASP A 291 14.67 -0.99 -13.46
CA ASP A 291 14.63 -1.64 -14.79
C ASP A 291 15.30 -0.73 -15.82
N ILE A 292 16.33 -1.24 -16.50
CA ILE A 292 17.30 -0.44 -17.27
C ILE A 292 17.39 -0.95 -18.71
N GLY A 293 17.12 -0.06 -19.66
CA GLY A 293 17.38 -0.25 -21.07
C GLY A 293 18.68 0.42 -21.51
N LEU A 294 19.66 -0.37 -21.97
CA LEU A 294 20.97 0.08 -22.44
C LEU A 294 20.98 0.13 -23.98
N LEU A 295 20.85 1.32 -24.57
CA LEU A 295 20.70 1.55 -26.02
C LEU A 295 19.45 0.87 -26.63
N THR A 296 18.45 0.63 -25.79
CA THR A 296 17.14 0.03 -26.09
C THR A 296 16.16 0.41 -24.99
N GLU A 297 14.86 0.28 -25.24
CA GLU A 297 13.83 0.40 -24.19
C GLU A 297 14.02 -0.70 -23.12
N PRO A 298 13.70 -0.42 -21.83
CA PRO A 298 13.72 -1.40 -20.74
C PRO A 298 12.70 -2.53 -20.99
N ARG A 299 12.91 -3.67 -20.32
CA ARG A 299 12.08 -4.87 -20.55
C ARG A 299 10.65 -4.73 -20.05
N ASN A 300 10.42 -3.86 -19.08
CA ASN A 300 9.17 -3.71 -18.34
C ASN A 300 8.73 -5.00 -17.62
N ALA A 301 9.67 -5.92 -17.36
CA ALA A 301 9.42 -7.28 -16.88
C ALA A 301 9.72 -7.47 -15.38
N PHE A 302 10.01 -6.38 -14.65
CA PHE A 302 10.36 -6.45 -13.22
C PHE A 302 9.12 -6.55 -12.33
N SER A 303 8.46 -7.71 -12.32
CA SER A 303 7.24 -7.94 -11.54
C SER A 303 7.42 -7.69 -10.04
N PHE A 304 8.53 -8.13 -9.44
CA PHE A 304 8.82 -7.89 -8.02
C PHE A 304 8.80 -6.40 -7.63
N ALA A 305 9.20 -5.50 -8.54
CA ALA A 305 9.16 -4.06 -8.28
C ALA A 305 7.72 -3.52 -8.20
N LYS A 306 6.75 -4.21 -8.81
CA LYS A 306 5.37 -3.76 -9.01
C LYS A 306 4.36 -4.51 -8.13
N GLU A 307 4.61 -5.78 -7.85
CA GLU A 307 3.66 -6.69 -7.23
C GLU A 307 3.94 -6.91 -5.75
N ARG A 308 3.11 -6.32 -4.90
CA ARG A 308 3.22 -6.42 -3.43
C ARG A 308 3.20 -7.86 -2.93
N GLU A 309 2.42 -8.75 -3.54
CA GLU A 309 2.37 -10.17 -3.12
C GLU A 309 3.71 -10.87 -3.34
N LEU A 310 4.44 -10.60 -4.41
CA LEU A 310 5.79 -11.15 -4.61
C LEU A 310 6.78 -10.63 -3.54
N GLN A 311 6.69 -9.34 -3.20
CA GLN A 311 7.50 -8.74 -2.15
C GLN A 311 7.20 -9.39 -0.79
N ARG A 312 5.92 -9.63 -0.50
CA ARG A 312 5.45 -10.31 0.71
C ARG A 312 5.93 -11.75 0.78
N GLN A 313 5.83 -12.51 -0.32
CA GLN A 313 6.35 -13.88 -0.40
C GLN A 313 7.87 -13.93 -0.16
N TYR A 314 8.62 -12.97 -0.71
CA TYR A 314 10.05 -12.89 -0.45
C TYR A 314 10.36 -12.59 1.03
N PHE A 315 9.63 -11.66 1.65
CA PHE A 315 9.73 -11.38 3.10
C PHE A 315 9.48 -12.61 3.98
N GLN A 316 8.60 -13.54 3.58
CA GLN A 316 8.40 -14.79 4.32
C GLN A 316 9.64 -15.71 4.31
N ASN A 317 10.58 -15.56 3.38
CA ASN A 317 11.77 -16.42 3.31
C ASN A 317 12.96 -15.89 4.11
N ILE A 318 13.07 -14.57 4.29
CA ILE A 318 14.24 -13.92 4.90
C ILE A 318 13.98 -13.53 6.35
N GLN A 319 14.99 -13.62 7.22
CA GLN A 319 14.90 -13.22 8.64
C GLN A 319 15.16 -11.72 8.82
N VAL A 320 14.14 -10.89 8.58
CA VAL A 320 14.14 -9.43 8.78
C VAL A 320 12.84 -8.96 9.42
N SER A 321 12.83 -7.78 10.05
CA SER A 321 11.63 -7.19 10.67
C SER A 321 10.82 -6.39 9.66
N LYS A 322 11.52 -5.68 8.77
CA LYS A 322 10.93 -4.95 7.64
C LYS A 322 11.67 -5.24 6.34
N LEU A 323 10.91 -5.35 5.25
CA LEU A 323 11.41 -5.30 3.89
C LEU A 323 10.83 -4.05 3.21
N THR A 324 11.70 -3.09 2.91
CA THR A 324 11.34 -1.85 2.20
C THR A 324 11.72 -2.00 0.73
N VAL A 325 10.74 -2.06 -0.16
CA VAL A 325 10.94 -2.13 -1.61
C VAL A 325 10.70 -0.75 -2.22
N ASN A 326 11.78 -0.15 -2.71
CA ASN A 326 11.81 1.15 -3.34
C ASN A 326 11.87 1.00 -4.87
N PRO A 327 10.75 1.17 -5.60
CA PRO A 327 10.79 1.18 -7.04
C PRO A 327 11.47 2.46 -7.54
N TYR A 328 12.29 2.30 -8.58
CA TYR A 328 12.74 3.38 -9.47
C TYR A 328 11.98 3.31 -10.80
N GLU A 329 11.77 4.47 -11.44
CA GLU A 329 11.19 4.52 -12.77
C GLU A 329 12.06 3.75 -13.77
N SER A 330 11.42 2.99 -14.68
CA SER A 330 12.14 2.34 -15.76
C SER A 330 12.83 3.39 -16.64
N ILE A 331 14.12 3.17 -16.88
CA ILE A 331 14.99 4.13 -17.57
C ILE A 331 15.54 3.55 -18.87
N HIS A 332 15.55 4.37 -19.91
CA HIS A 332 16.17 4.08 -21.20
C HIS A 332 17.33 5.05 -21.39
N PHE A 333 18.52 4.52 -21.62
CA PHE A 333 19.70 5.28 -22.04
C PHE A 333 19.91 5.13 -23.54
N PRO A 334 19.50 6.11 -24.37
CA PRO A 334 19.65 6.05 -25.83
C PRO A 334 21.10 6.16 -26.28
N GLU A 335 21.94 6.77 -25.45
CA GLU A 335 23.39 6.81 -25.59
C GLU A 335 24.05 6.60 -24.23
N ILE A 336 25.28 6.09 -24.24
CA ILE A 336 26.02 5.70 -23.04
C ILE A 336 27.43 6.27 -23.10
N MET A 337 27.76 7.20 -22.21
CA MET A 337 29.14 7.63 -21.99
C MET A 337 29.84 6.67 -21.02
N LEU A 338 30.95 6.06 -21.45
CA LEU A 338 31.82 5.25 -20.62
C LEU A 338 32.87 6.10 -19.90
N PRO A 339 33.42 5.65 -18.75
CA PRO A 339 34.37 6.45 -17.97
C PRO A 339 35.72 6.71 -18.65
N ASP A 340 36.01 6.08 -19.80
CA ASP A 340 37.16 6.42 -20.64
C ASP A 340 36.87 7.46 -21.74
N GLY A 341 35.68 8.06 -21.72
CA GLY A 341 35.27 9.04 -22.71
C GLY A 341 34.75 8.44 -24.02
N ARG A 342 34.60 7.12 -24.13
CA ARG A 342 33.92 6.49 -25.28
C ARG A 342 32.41 6.68 -25.14
N LEU A 343 31.82 7.33 -26.14
CA LEU A 343 30.38 7.39 -26.30
C LEU A 343 29.89 6.18 -27.12
N LEU A 344 28.97 5.41 -26.57
CA LEU A 344 28.28 4.33 -27.25
C LEU A 344 26.94 4.82 -27.78
N GLN A 345 26.69 4.57 -29.06
CA GLN A 345 25.45 4.90 -29.77
C GLN A 345 25.03 3.68 -30.60
N ASP A 346 23.72 3.49 -30.75
CA ASP A 346 23.07 2.37 -31.45
C ASP A 346 23.28 0.97 -30.89
N VAL A 347 24.53 0.58 -30.56
CA VAL A 347 24.91 -0.71 -29.98
C VAL A 347 26.15 -0.56 -29.08
N ASP A 348 26.28 -1.44 -28.10
CA ASP A 348 27.54 -1.67 -27.39
C ASP A 348 28.39 -2.70 -28.19
N PRO A 349 29.62 -2.33 -28.63
CA PRO A 349 30.47 -3.20 -29.43
C PRO A 349 31.27 -4.22 -28.61
N SER A 350 31.20 -4.18 -27.28
CA SER A 350 31.88 -5.12 -26.41
C SER A 350 31.31 -6.54 -26.56
N LYS A 351 32.10 -7.52 -26.15
CA LYS A 351 31.60 -8.90 -26.03
C LYS A 351 30.62 -8.92 -24.85
N ALA A 352 29.39 -9.34 -25.10
CA ALA A 352 28.33 -9.38 -24.13
C ALA A 352 27.73 -10.78 -24.00
N ASP A 353 27.34 -11.13 -22.77
CA ASP A 353 26.56 -12.31 -22.43
C ASP A 353 25.60 -11.99 -21.27
N GLY A 354 24.94 -13.00 -20.71
CA GLY A 354 24.01 -12.82 -19.59
C GLY A 354 24.67 -12.26 -18.33
N TYR A 355 25.99 -12.43 -18.16
CA TYR A 355 26.71 -11.97 -16.97
C TYR A 355 27.17 -10.52 -17.09
N GLY A 356 27.49 -10.05 -18.30
CA GLY A 356 27.71 -8.63 -18.50
C GLY A 356 28.34 -8.21 -19.82
N SER A 357 28.71 -6.94 -19.85
CA SER A 357 29.24 -6.17 -20.98
C SER A 357 29.88 -4.87 -20.46
N ASP A 358 30.49 -4.07 -21.33
CA ASP A 358 31.00 -2.74 -20.93
C ASP A 358 29.86 -1.86 -20.35
N SER A 359 28.75 -1.71 -21.08
CA SER A 359 27.59 -0.92 -20.65
C SER A 359 26.91 -1.49 -19.40
N HIS A 360 26.77 -2.81 -19.29
CA HIS A 360 26.16 -3.44 -18.11
C HIS A 360 27.01 -3.24 -16.85
N TYR A 361 28.32 -3.52 -16.91
CA TYR A 361 29.19 -3.36 -15.76
C TYR A 361 29.34 -1.89 -15.35
N ARG A 362 29.59 -0.99 -16.31
CA ARG A 362 29.89 0.42 -16.04
C ARG A 362 28.65 1.23 -15.72
N VAL A 363 27.57 1.04 -16.47
CA VAL A 363 26.36 1.86 -16.32
C VAL A 363 25.36 1.20 -15.39
N ALA A 364 24.81 0.03 -15.76
CA ALA A 364 23.71 -0.56 -15.00
C ALA A 364 24.11 -0.90 -13.54
N ARG A 365 25.32 -1.48 -13.36
CA ARG A 365 25.79 -1.88 -12.03
C ARG A 365 26.53 -0.76 -11.30
N GLU A 366 27.59 -0.22 -11.90
CA GLU A 366 28.50 0.71 -11.20
C GLU A 366 27.98 2.14 -11.10
N LEU A 367 27.42 2.70 -12.17
CA LEU A 367 26.92 4.07 -12.18
C LEU A 367 25.52 4.16 -11.56
N VAL A 368 24.60 3.31 -12.02
CA VAL A 368 23.19 3.36 -11.60
C VAL A 368 23.01 2.65 -10.27
N SER A 369 23.30 1.36 -10.17
CA SER A 369 22.94 0.58 -8.97
C SER A 369 23.77 0.97 -7.74
N ALA A 370 25.10 1.03 -7.88
CA ALA A 370 25.95 1.51 -6.79
C ALA A 370 25.84 3.04 -6.59
N GLY A 371 25.47 3.81 -7.62
CA GLY A 371 25.17 5.23 -7.47
C GLY A 371 23.93 5.50 -6.63
N ILE A 372 22.85 4.74 -6.83
CA ILE A 372 21.64 4.79 -5.98
C ILE A 372 21.99 4.49 -4.52
N ASN A 373 22.78 3.45 -4.26
CA ASN A 373 23.24 3.14 -2.91
C ASN A 373 24.08 4.30 -2.33
N SER A 374 25.09 4.74 -3.07
CA SER A 374 26.02 5.80 -2.64
C SER A 374 25.31 7.13 -2.36
N ALA A 375 24.34 7.50 -3.19
CA ALA A 375 23.50 8.69 -3.00
C ALA A 375 22.65 8.56 -1.72
N ASN A 376 22.13 7.36 -1.42
CA ASN A 376 21.44 7.11 -0.15
C ASN A 376 22.34 7.16 1.08
N TYR A 377 23.67 7.05 0.93
CA TYR A 377 24.64 7.27 2.00
C TYR A 377 25.15 8.71 2.07
N GLY A 378 24.79 9.58 1.12
CA GLY A 378 25.27 10.96 1.05
C GLY A 378 26.71 11.10 0.52
N VAL A 379 27.20 10.10 -0.22
CA VAL A 379 28.52 10.19 -0.87
C VAL A 379 28.34 10.87 -2.23
N ASN A 380 28.89 12.06 -2.43
CA ASN A 380 28.61 12.85 -3.65
C ASN A 380 29.33 12.32 -4.90
N SER A 381 30.57 11.83 -4.75
CA SER A 381 31.37 11.31 -5.87
C SER A 381 32.38 10.26 -5.43
N SER A 382 32.80 9.42 -6.38
CA SER A 382 33.75 8.34 -6.12
C SER A 382 34.52 7.94 -7.39
N ASN A 383 35.48 7.03 -7.24
CA ASN A 383 36.27 6.52 -8.35
C ASN A 383 35.46 5.52 -9.20
N VAL A 384 36.04 5.09 -10.32
CA VAL A 384 35.55 3.91 -11.05
C VAL A 384 36.43 2.70 -10.76
N ARG A 385 35.82 1.52 -10.78
CA ARG A 385 36.45 0.23 -10.60
C ARG A 385 37.59 0.04 -11.60
N SER A 386 38.75 -0.34 -11.09
CA SER A 386 39.86 -0.81 -11.92
C SER A 386 39.43 -1.99 -12.80
N ALA A 387 39.95 -2.09 -14.02
CA ALA A 387 39.67 -3.23 -14.89
C ALA A 387 40.13 -4.57 -14.28
N THR A 388 41.08 -4.56 -13.36
CA THR A 388 41.59 -5.76 -12.66
C THR A 388 40.85 -6.07 -11.37
N ALA A 389 40.04 -5.13 -10.87
CA ALA A 389 39.27 -5.35 -9.65
C ALA A 389 38.00 -6.15 -9.99
N TRP A 390 37.75 -7.20 -9.21
CA TRP A 390 36.59 -8.05 -9.41
C TRP A 390 35.28 -7.35 -9.00
N ASN A 391 35.33 -6.54 -7.92
CA ASN A 391 34.14 -5.94 -7.33
C ASN A 391 34.02 -4.42 -7.51
N ILE A 392 32.80 -3.90 -7.48
CA ILE A 392 32.44 -2.48 -7.60
C ILE A 392 32.82 -1.77 -6.28
N ASP A 393 33.28 -0.53 -6.36
CA ASP A 393 33.43 0.31 -5.17
C ASP A 393 32.05 0.83 -4.75
N ASN A 394 31.59 0.53 -3.53
CA ASN A 394 30.29 0.97 -3.02
C ASN A 394 30.28 0.94 -1.49
N PRO A 395 29.84 2.02 -0.80
CA PRO A 395 29.54 1.94 0.63
C PRO A 395 28.43 0.91 0.89
N TYR A 396 28.67 0.00 1.82
CA TYR A 396 27.73 -1.07 2.16
C TYR A 396 27.67 -1.35 3.66
N HIS A 397 27.31 -0.32 4.41
CA HIS A 397 27.28 -0.35 5.88
C HIS A 397 25.90 -0.67 6.47
N ALA A 398 24.84 -0.49 5.70
CA ALA A 398 23.46 -0.84 6.01
C ALA A 398 22.93 -1.92 5.07
N VAL A 399 21.86 -2.61 5.48
CA VAL A 399 21.21 -3.68 4.69
C VAL A 399 20.40 -3.05 3.55
N GLN A 400 21.10 -2.60 2.52
CA GLN A 400 20.52 -2.04 1.30
C GLN A 400 21.08 -2.74 0.06
N VAL A 401 20.21 -3.22 -0.82
CA VAL A 401 20.59 -3.84 -2.08
C VAL A 401 19.85 -3.14 -3.23
N THR A 402 20.58 -2.68 -4.24
CA THR A 402 19.96 -2.29 -5.50
C THR A 402 19.95 -3.48 -6.44
N VAL A 403 18.74 -3.95 -6.76
CA VAL A 403 18.51 -5.02 -7.73
C VAL A 403 18.15 -4.38 -9.07
N ASN A 404 18.95 -4.65 -10.09
CA ASN A 404 18.66 -4.21 -11.45
C ASN A 404 18.21 -5.37 -12.34
N MET A 405 17.19 -5.11 -13.15
CA MET A 405 16.93 -5.85 -14.38
C MET A 405 17.42 -5.01 -15.53
N SER A 406 18.23 -5.59 -16.42
CA SER A 406 18.76 -4.82 -17.55
C SER A 406 18.74 -5.61 -18.86
N VAL A 407 18.53 -4.87 -19.94
CA VAL A 407 18.65 -5.36 -21.31
C VAL A 407 19.53 -4.40 -22.09
N GLY A 408 20.45 -4.92 -22.88
CA GLY A 408 21.31 -4.12 -23.74
C GLY A 408 21.24 -4.53 -25.19
N LYS A 409 21.50 -3.57 -26.07
CA LYS A 409 21.61 -3.79 -27.52
C LYS A 409 23.08 -3.90 -27.91
N TYR A 410 23.45 -5.06 -28.44
CA TYR A 410 24.83 -5.40 -28.80
C TYR A 410 24.94 -5.76 -30.28
N SER A 411 26.18 -5.93 -30.76
CA SER A 411 26.43 -6.35 -32.14
C SER A 411 25.78 -7.70 -32.50
N GLY A 412 25.53 -8.57 -31.51
CA GLY A 412 24.86 -9.85 -31.67
C GLY A 412 23.33 -9.84 -31.47
N GLY A 413 22.74 -8.68 -31.17
CA GLY A 413 21.32 -8.53 -30.83
C GLY A 413 21.07 -8.07 -29.40
N LEU A 414 19.83 -8.20 -28.94
CA LEU A 414 19.44 -7.86 -27.57
C LEU A 414 19.89 -8.96 -26.61
N ILE A 415 20.45 -8.57 -25.46
CA ILE A 415 20.85 -9.50 -24.40
C ILE A 415 20.25 -9.01 -23.08
N ASN A 416 19.57 -9.91 -22.38
CA ASN A 416 19.13 -9.70 -21.00
C ASN A 416 20.28 -10.07 -20.06
N HIS A 417 20.56 -9.20 -19.10
CA HIS A 417 21.59 -9.47 -18.09
C HIS A 417 20.96 -9.95 -16.78
N GLY A 418 21.72 -10.76 -16.04
CA GLY A 418 21.29 -11.37 -14.79
C GLY A 418 22.40 -12.20 -14.15
N MET A 419 22.01 -13.10 -13.25
CA MET A 419 22.89 -14.10 -12.63
C MET A 419 24.19 -13.53 -12.03
N LEU A 420 24.11 -12.33 -11.42
CA LEU A 420 25.30 -11.69 -10.89
C LEU A 420 25.06 -10.83 -9.64
N GLY A 421 25.52 -11.31 -8.49
CA GLY A 421 25.73 -10.56 -7.24
C GLY A 421 27.06 -9.79 -7.22
N SER A 422 27.19 -8.82 -6.32
CA SER A 422 28.38 -8.00 -6.08
C SER A 422 28.93 -8.15 -4.67
N TYR A 423 28.22 -8.70 -3.69
CA TYR A 423 28.64 -8.72 -2.28
C TYR A 423 28.73 -7.33 -1.62
N VAL A 424 28.34 -6.27 -2.32
CA VAL A 424 28.44 -4.87 -1.88
C VAL A 424 27.14 -4.09 -2.12
N GLY A 425 25.99 -4.76 -2.12
CA GLY A 425 24.67 -4.15 -2.23
C GLY A 425 24.17 -3.97 -3.67
N VAL A 426 24.68 -4.73 -4.64
CA VAL A 426 24.23 -4.68 -6.05
C VAL A 426 24.01 -6.09 -6.60
N ALA A 427 22.80 -6.35 -7.09
CA ALA A 427 22.44 -7.60 -7.75
C ALA A 427 21.85 -7.32 -9.14
N SER A 428 22.22 -8.13 -10.14
CA SER A 428 21.61 -8.11 -11.47
C SER A 428 20.84 -9.40 -11.68
N VAL A 429 19.57 -9.31 -12.08
CA VAL A 429 18.70 -10.47 -12.30
C VAL A 429 18.02 -10.39 -13.67
N ALA A 430 17.86 -11.54 -14.32
CA ALA A 430 17.08 -11.69 -15.54
C ALA A 430 15.61 -12.06 -15.23
N ASN A 431 15.39 -12.77 -14.12
CA ASN A 431 14.07 -13.08 -13.56
C ASN A 431 13.89 -12.48 -12.17
N SER A 432 12.72 -11.88 -11.94
CA SER A 432 12.31 -11.25 -10.68
C SER A 432 11.76 -12.22 -9.62
N THR A 433 11.64 -13.50 -9.96
CA THR A 433 11.13 -14.58 -9.09
C THR A 433 12.04 -15.80 -9.18
N GLY A 434 11.76 -16.80 -8.34
CA GLY A 434 12.49 -18.07 -8.34
C GLY A 434 13.89 -17.96 -7.72
N ASN A 435 14.73 -18.93 -8.05
CA ASN A 435 16.05 -19.05 -7.41
C ASN A 435 17.03 -17.97 -7.84
N GLU A 436 16.95 -17.45 -9.07
CA GLU A 436 17.88 -16.40 -9.52
C GLU A 436 17.78 -15.19 -8.60
N PHE A 437 16.56 -14.67 -8.38
CA PHE A 437 16.37 -13.54 -7.48
C PHE A 437 16.89 -13.83 -6.07
N SER A 438 16.49 -14.97 -5.48
CA SER A 438 16.94 -15.34 -4.14
C SER A 438 18.46 -15.51 -4.04
N HIS A 439 19.10 -16.07 -5.07
CA HIS A 439 20.53 -16.35 -5.12
C HIS A 439 21.36 -15.07 -5.27
N GLU A 440 21.01 -14.21 -6.22
CA GLU A 440 21.78 -12.99 -6.49
C GLU A 440 21.62 -11.97 -5.36
N VAL A 441 20.43 -11.86 -4.76
CA VAL A 441 20.28 -11.05 -3.54
C VAL A 441 21.00 -11.72 -2.35
N GLY A 442 20.99 -13.05 -2.28
CA GLY A 442 21.70 -13.82 -1.25
C GLY A 442 23.22 -13.59 -1.24
N HIS A 443 23.84 -13.40 -2.40
CA HIS A 443 25.26 -13.01 -2.50
C HIS A 443 25.58 -11.71 -1.76
N GLU A 444 24.63 -10.78 -1.65
CA GLU A 444 24.82 -9.50 -0.95
C GLU A 444 24.91 -9.66 0.57
N PHE A 445 24.61 -10.84 1.11
CA PHE A 445 24.74 -11.15 2.54
C PHE A 445 26.03 -11.93 2.86
N GLY A 446 27.07 -11.76 2.05
CA GLY A 446 28.43 -12.20 2.39
C GLY A 446 28.71 -13.69 2.22
N VAL A 447 27.83 -14.43 1.52
CA VAL A 447 28.05 -15.83 1.19
C VAL A 447 28.94 -15.94 -0.05
N GLY A 448 30.25 -15.81 0.19
CA GLY A 448 31.30 -15.85 -0.83
C GLY A 448 31.48 -17.18 -1.56
N ALA A 449 30.85 -18.26 -1.09
CA ALA A 449 30.94 -19.59 -1.69
C ALA A 449 29.54 -20.18 -1.88
N HIS A 450 29.29 -20.78 -3.04
CA HIS A 450 28.13 -21.65 -3.24
C HIS A 450 28.19 -22.86 -2.31
N TYR A 451 27.03 -23.44 -1.99
CA TYR A 451 26.90 -24.55 -1.04
C TYR A 451 27.43 -24.23 0.38
N PRO A 452 26.97 -23.14 1.03
CA PRO A 452 27.40 -22.82 2.38
C PRO A 452 27.09 -23.97 3.34
N GLY A 453 28.11 -24.43 4.07
CA GLY A 453 27.98 -25.57 5.00
C GLY A 453 28.02 -26.96 4.34
N GLY A 454 28.34 -27.06 3.04
CA GLY A 454 28.36 -28.32 2.29
C GLY A 454 26.98 -28.97 2.27
N PHE A 455 26.92 -30.31 2.19
CA PHE A 455 25.64 -31.05 2.21
C PHE A 455 24.74 -30.65 3.41
N ASN A 456 25.32 -30.56 4.60
CA ASN A 456 24.61 -30.24 5.84
C ASN A 456 24.12 -28.79 5.95
N GLY A 457 24.48 -27.91 5.01
CA GLY A 457 23.93 -26.56 4.93
C GLY A 457 23.14 -26.29 3.64
N ALA A 458 23.43 -27.04 2.58
CA ALA A 458 22.84 -26.88 1.26
C ALA A 458 21.48 -27.56 1.07
N VAL A 459 21.25 -28.70 1.74
CA VAL A 459 20.08 -29.57 1.53
C VAL A 459 19.14 -29.48 2.71
N HIS A 460 17.85 -29.26 2.44
CA HIS A 460 16.78 -29.36 3.45
C HIS A 460 16.62 -30.80 3.92
N ASN A 461 16.17 -31.02 5.15
CA ASN A 461 16.12 -32.39 5.70
C ASN A 461 14.88 -32.65 6.58
N ARG A 462 14.71 -33.91 7.01
CA ARG A 462 13.66 -34.36 7.94
C ARG A 462 13.88 -33.79 9.33
N SER A 463 12.81 -33.68 10.12
CA SER A 463 12.85 -33.01 11.44
C SER A 463 13.87 -33.60 12.43
N THR A 464 14.28 -34.86 12.28
CA THR A 464 15.27 -35.52 13.13
C THR A 464 16.73 -35.29 12.71
N GLU A 465 16.96 -34.58 11.60
CA GLU A 465 18.28 -34.33 11.03
C GLU A 465 18.63 -32.83 11.08
N ARG A 466 19.92 -32.51 10.93
CA ARG A 466 20.40 -31.13 10.84
C ARG A 466 19.79 -30.42 9.62
N ASN A 467 19.75 -29.09 9.68
CA ASN A 467 19.31 -28.23 8.58
C ASN A 467 17.84 -28.48 8.17
N SER A 468 17.00 -28.81 9.15
CA SER A 468 15.58 -29.08 8.96
C SER A 468 14.71 -27.97 9.54
N ALA A 469 13.91 -27.35 8.68
CA ALA A 469 12.83 -26.45 9.06
C ALA A 469 11.77 -26.42 7.96
N TRP A 470 10.55 -26.06 8.32
CA TRP A 470 9.53 -25.63 7.36
C TRP A 470 9.48 -24.12 7.32
N GLY A 471 9.13 -23.54 6.17
CA GLY A 471 8.78 -22.14 6.11
C GLY A 471 7.45 -21.86 6.80
N TRP A 472 7.22 -20.62 7.20
CA TRP A 472 5.92 -20.17 7.70
C TRP A 472 5.54 -18.84 7.06
N ASP A 473 4.34 -18.81 6.48
CA ASP A 473 3.72 -17.59 5.99
C ASP A 473 2.91 -16.97 7.12
N ALA A 474 3.45 -15.92 7.72
CA ALA A 474 2.85 -15.26 8.89
C ALA A 474 1.53 -14.53 8.57
N ASN A 475 1.30 -14.17 7.31
CA ASN A 475 0.08 -13.49 6.87
C ASN A 475 -1.04 -14.49 6.61
N LYS A 476 -0.72 -15.61 5.94
CA LYS A 476 -1.70 -16.65 5.60
C LYS A 476 -1.87 -17.71 6.70
N ASN A 477 -1.06 -17.63 7.76
CA ASN A 477 -0.91 -18.67 8.78
C ASN A 477 -0.79 -20.07 8.15
N LEU A 478 0.22 -20.23 7.29
CA LEU A 478 0.39 -21.39 6.43
C LEU A 478 1.83 -21.90 6.53
N PHE A 479 2.00 -23.21 6.77
CA PHE A 479 3.31 -23.83 6.69
C PHE A 479 3.72 -24.09 5.24
N ILE A 480 5.00 -23.88 4.93
CA ILE A 480 5.59 -24.19 3.62
C ILE A 480 6.56 -25.36 3.82
N PRO A 481 6.19 -26.59 3.41
CA PRO A 481 7.05 -27.74 3.56
C PRO A 481 8.37 -27.59 2.80
N ASN A 482 9.42 -28.26 3.28
CA ASN A 482 10.76 -28.21 2.70
C ASN A 482 11.07 -29.34 1.71
N PHE A 483 10.02 -29.98 1.19
CA PHE A 483 10.07 -31.07 0.20
C PHE A 483 8.99 -30.88 -0.87
N THR A 484 9.12 -31.63 -1.97
CA THR A 484 8.22 -31.60 -3.12
C THR A 484 6.80 -32.05 -2.77
N ARG A 485 5.79 -31.50 -3.47
CA ARG A 485 4.40 -31.97 -3.36
C ARG A 485 4.24 -33.44 -3.75
N GLU A 486 4.91 -33.85 -4.83
CA GLU A 486 4.88 -35.25 -5.31
C GLU A 486 5.72 -36.18 -4.44
N ALA A 487 5.19 -37.37 -4.16
CA ALA A 487 5.92 -38.48 -3.53
C ALA A 487 6.55 -39.41 -4.59
N ASN A 488 7.76 -39.09 -5.04
CA ASN A 488 8.49 -39.83 -6.08
C ASN A 488 9.61 -40.76 -5.55
N ASN A 489 9.80 -40.79 -4.22
CA ASN A 489 10.82 -41.57 -3.51
C ASN A 489 12.28 -41.27 -3.90
N GLN A 490 12.57 -40.08 -4.43
CA GLN A 490 13.93 -39.67 -4.76
C GLN A 490 14.65 -39.05 -3.56
N SER A 491 15.91 -39.43 -3.36
CA SER A 491 16.81 -38.77 -2.40
C SER A 491 17.37 -37.47 -2.99
N MET A 492 17.57 -36.46 -2.15
CA MET A 492 18.21 -35.20 -2.55
C MET A 492 19.70 -35.23 -2.23
N CYS A 493 20.56 -35.19 -3.24
CA CYS A 493 22.01 -35.26 -3.07
C CYS A 493 22.72 -33.95 -3.45
N ALA A 494 23.70 -33.53 -2.65
CA ALA A 494 24.59 -32.41 -2.92
C ALA A 494 25.92 -32.60 -2.19
N GLU A 495 27.02 -32.07 -2.73
CA GLU A 495 28.36 -32.09 -2.09
C GLU A 495 28.77 -33.48 -1.54
N GLY A 496 28.39 -34.55 -2.23
CA GLY A 496 28.71 -35.94 -1.87
C GLY A 496 27.84 -36.59 -0.77
N GLY A 497 26.88 -35.87 -0.19
CA GLY A 497 25.87 -36.41 0.73
C GLY A 497 24.48 -36.52 0.09
N CYS A 498 23.58 -37.31 0.71
CA CYS A 498 22.19 -37.48 0.26
C CYS A 498 21.22 -37.49 1.45
N ALA A 499 20.07 -36.82 1.29
CA ALA A 499 18.95 -36.85 2.20
C ALA A 499 17.86 -37.76 1.64
N GLU A 500 17.49 -38.81 2.38
CA GLU A 500 16.42 -39.73 2.01
C GLU A 500 15.05 -39.05 2.10
N PRO A 501 14.11 -39.33 1.17
CA PRO A 501 12.81 -38.67 1.11
C PRO A 501 11.97 -38.87 2.39
N PHE A 502 11.11 -37.90 2.69
CA PHE A 502 10.14 -37.98 3.80
C PHE A 502 8.77 -38.37 3.25
N ALA A 503 8.22 -39.52 3.70
CA ALA A 503 6.97 -40.08 3.17
C ALA A 503 6.94 -40.18 1.62
N GLY A 504 8.10 -40.39 1.00
CA GLY A 504 8.26 -40.42 -0.45
C GLY A 504 8.50 -39.05 -1.10
N HIS A 505 8.36 -37.93 -0.39
CA HIS A 505 8.62 -36.58 -0.89
C HIS A 505 10.11 -36.24 -0.84
N MET A 506 10.65 -35.74 -1.95
CA MET A 506 12.06 -35.36 -2.08
C MET A 506 12.31 -33.99 -1.46
N PHE A 507 13.38 -33.86 -0.66
CA PHE A 507 13.76 -32.57 -0.06
C PHE A 507 14.25 -31.54 -1.09
N GLY A 508 14.05 -30.25 -0.79
CA GLY A 508 14.61 -29.14 -1.54
C GLY A 508 16.05 -28.80 -1.19
N LYS A 509 16.58 -27.74 -1.81
CA LYS A 509 17.89 -27.15 -1.51
C LYS A 509 17.75 -25.66 -1.23
N GLY A 510 18.72 -25.10 -0.49
CA GLY A 510 18.84 -23.66 -0.24
C GLY A 510 19.17 -22.86 -1.50
N THR A 511 19.09 -21.54 -1.38
CA THR A 511 19.16 -20.58 -2.49
C THR A 511 20.53 -20.55 -3.16
N MET A 512 21.60 -20.68 -2.37
CA MET A 512 23.01 -20.71 -2.78
C MET A 512 23.49 -22.10 -3.25
N SER A 513 22.57 -23.06 -3.41
CA SER A 513 22.88 -24.47 -3.72
C SER A 513 22.07 -25.02 -4.90
N GLY A 514 21.57 -24.13 -5.76
CA GLY A 514 20.73 -24.47 -6.90
C GLY A 514 19.37 -25.05 -6.48
N GLY A 515 18.75 -24.46 -5.45
CA GLY A 515 17.37 -24.74 -5.08
C GLY A 515 16.37 -24.14 -6.07
N TRP A 516 15.08 -24.34 -5.79
CA TRP A 516 13.97 -23.79 -6.55
C TRP A 516 12.74 -23.62 -5.64
N PRO A 517 11.74 -22.81 -6.02
CA PRO A 517 10.48 -22.73 -5.29
C PRO A 517 9.73 -24.08 -5.33
N LEU A 518 9.52 -24.69 -4.17
CA LEU A 518 8.79 -25.95 -4.05
C LEU A 518 7.27 -25.77 -4.19
N TYR A 519 6.77 -24.58 -3.83
CA TYR A 519 5.35 -24.20 -3.78
C TYR A 519 5.12 -22.84 -4.46
N PRO A 520 5.41 -22.70 -5.77
CA PRO A 520 5.49 -21.40 -6.46
C PRO A 520 4.19 -20.58 -6.45
N SER A 521 3.02 -21.21 -6.29
CA SER A 521 1.73 -20.51 -6.20
C SER A 521 1.50 -19.86 -4.84
N GLN A 522 2.07 -20.41 -3.76
CA GLN A 522 2.03 -19.81 -2.42
C GLN A 522 3.27 -18.98 -2.09
N ASN A 523 4.43 -19.35 -2.63
CA ASN A 523 5.69 -18.65 -2.47
C ASN A 523 6.58 -18.84 -3.71
N ALA A 524 6.73 -17.77 -4.50
CA ALA A 524 7.47 -17.76 -5.75
C ALA A 524 9.00 -17.83 -5.61
N TYR A 525 9.53 -17.94 -4.40
CA TYR A 525 10.97 -17.90 -4.11
C TYR A 525 11.46 -19.21 -3.49
N THR A 526 12.74 -19.49 -3.67
CA THR A 526 13.38 -20.66 -3.07
C THR A 526 13.47 -20.49 -1.55
N LEU A 527 13.00 -21.50 -0.82
CA LEU A 527 13.07 -21.54 0.64
C LEU A 527 14.52 -21.66 1.11
N LEU A 528 14.96 -20.74 1.98
CA LEU A 528 16.30 -20.78 2.58
C LEU A 528 16.45 -21.99 3.49
N ALA A 529 17.59 -22.67 3.41
CA ALA A 529 17.94 -23.69 4.39
C ALA A 529 18.33 -23.04 5.74
N PRO A 530 18.10 -23.67 6.90
CA PRO A 530 18.42 -23.08 8.20
C PRO A 530 19.86 -22.57 8.34
N TYR A 531 20.84 -23.35 7.91
CA TYR A 531 22.25 -22.94 7.94
C TYR A 531 22.47 -21.67 7.12
N GLU A 532 21.96 -21.64 5.89
CA GLU A 532 22.04 -20.50 4.99
C GLU A 532 21.34 -19.26 5.57
N SER A 533 20.11 -19.42 6.06
CA SER A 533 19.35 -18.33 6.69
C SER A 533 20.08 -17.75 7.90
N SER A 534 20.79 -18.56 8.68
CA SER A 534 21.58 -18.08 9.82
C SER A 534 22.80 -17.26 9.37
N VAL A 535 23.46 -17.66 8.27
CA VAL A 535 24.58 -16.88 7.70
C VAL A 535 24.09 -15.52 7.22
N PHE A 536 22.95 -15.50 6.54
CA PHE A 536 22.36 -14.26 6.03
C PHE A 536 21.97 -13.34 7.20
N GLN A 537 21.34 -13.90 8.25
CA GLN A 537 20.97 -13.16 9.45
C GLN A 537 22.19 -12.53 10.14
N ASP A 538 23.26 -13.31 10.38
CA ASP A 538 24.49 -12.80 10.99
C ASP A 538 25.08 -11.63 10.18
N ALA A 539 25.10 -11.75 8.84
CA ALA A 539 25.60 -10.70 7.96
C ALA A 539 24.73 -9.44 8.00
N MET A 540 23.41 -9.59 8.06
CA MET A 540 22.47 -8.48 8.16
C MET A 540 22.54 -7.77 9.51
N GLU A 541 22.61 -8.51 10.63
CA GLU A 541 22.75 -7.92 11.98
C GLU A 541 24.10 -7.21 12.18
N SER A 542 25.13 -7.61 11.44
CA SER A 542 26.43 -6.92 11.44
C SER A 542 26.40 -5.52 10.80
N LYS A 543 25.30 -5.17 10.11
CA LYS A 543 25.10 -3.91 9.39
C LYS A 543 24.18 -2.97 10.17
N ALA A 544 24.22 -1.70 9.81
CA ALA A 544 23.32 -0.68 10.32
C ALA A 544 21.94 -0.73 9.62
N ASN A 545 20.96 -0.08 10.23
CA ASN A 545 19.71 0.33 9.62
C ASN A 545 19.79 1.81 9.26
N PHE A 546 19.15 2.19 8.15
CA PHE A 546 18.68 3.56 7.96
C PHE A 546 17.54 3.82 8.95
N ASP A 547 17.70 4.83 9.80
CA ASP A 547 16.81 5.07 10.94
C ASP A 547 16.60 6.57 11.18
N LEU A 548 15.45 7.09 10.74
CA LEU A 548 15.07 8.49 10.89
C LEU A 548 14.90 8.91 12.37
N ASN A 549 14.59 7.96 13.25
CA ASN A 549 14.40 8.25 14.67
C ASN A 549 15.74 8.30 15.43
N SER A 550 16.83 7.80 14.82
CA SER A 550 18.17 7.91 15.38
C SER A 550 18.74 9.31 15.16
N PRO A 551 19.38 9.94 16.16
CA PRO A 551 20.00 11.25 16.01
C PRO A 551 21.16 11.28 15.00
N THR A 552 21.69 10.12 14.60
CA THR A 552 22.73 10.01 13.58
C THR A 552 22.17 9.68 12.19
N GLY A 553 20.87 9.42 12.09
CA GLY A 553 20.21 8.88 10.90
C GLY A 553 20.39 7.36 10.70
N TYR A 554 21.14 6.70 11.58
CA TYR A 554 21.35 5.25 11.51
C TYR A 554 21.32 4.63 12.90
N SER A 555 20.89 3.39 12.98
CA SER A 555 21.03 2.56 14.18
C SER A 555 21.73 1.26 13.83
N LYS A 556 22.38 0.63 14.80
CA LYS A 556 23.04 -0.65 14.62
C LYS A 556 22.81 -1.53 15.83
N TRP A 557 22.67 -2.83 15.58
CA TRP A 557 22.52 -3.80 16.64
C TRP A 557 23.78 -3.89 17.49
N ASP A 558 23.60 -3.78 18.81
CA ASP A 558 24.64 -3.99 19.80
C ASP A 558 24.42 -5.34 20.49
N HIS A 559 25.33 -6.28 20.24
CA HIS A 559 25.28 -7.63 20.79
C HIS A 559 25.50 -7.68 22.31
N GLU A 560 26.12 -6.67 22.92
CA GLU A 560 26.34 -6.62 24.36
C GLU A 560 25.08 -6.17 25.11
N THR A 561 24.42 -5.13 24.60
CA THR A 561 23.19 -4.58 25.20
C THR A 561 21.91 -5.24 24.69
N GLN A 562 22.01 -6.04 23.61
CA GLN A 562 20.88 -6.65 22.90
C GLN A 562 19.83 -5.61 22.49
N SER A 563 20.27 -4.51 21.91
CA SER A 563 19.40 -3.41 21.49
C SER A 563 19.95 -2.69 20.26
N MET A 564 19.09 -1.94 19.56
CA MET A 564 19.54 -1.01 18.53
C MET A 564 20.08 0.26 19.17
N ALA A 565 21.31 0.65 18.83
CA ALA A 565 21.95 1.87 19.30
C ALA A 565 22.27 2.83 18.14
N PRO A 566 22.30 4.16 18.36
CA PRO A 566 22.74 5.10 17.34
C PRO A 566 24.12 4.76 16.77
N TRP A 567 24.25 4.74 15.45
CA TRP A 567 25.51 4.44 14.75
C TRP A 567 25.91 5.59 13.83
N ARG A 568 27.19 5.98 13.84
CA ARG A 568 27.69 7.09 13.02
C ARG A 568 28.32 6.58 11.73
N TYR A 569 27.90 7.14 10.61
CA TYR A 569 28.55 6.98 9.32
C TYR A 569 29.41 8.21 9.01
N SER A 570 30.63 7.98 8.56
CA SER A 570 31.57 9.06 8.23
C SER A 570 32.46 8.66 7.06
N VAL A 571 32.78 9.61 6.20
CA VAL A 571 33.73 9.45 5.08
C VAL A 571 34.86 10.46 5.19
N ASN A 572 35.94 10.26 4.42
CA ASN A 572 37.05 11.22 4.39
C ASN A 572 36.60 12.54 3.76
N ASP A 573 37.07 13.65 4.32
CA ASP A 573 36.82 15.00 3.79
C ASP A 573 37.88 15.39 2.75
N ASP A 574 37.94 14.70 1.61
CA ASP A 574 39.03 14.88 0.62
C ASP A 574 38.59 15.36 -0.77
N LEU A 575 37.32 15.76 -0.92
CA LEU A 575 36.75 16.20 -2.20
C LEU A 575 37.51 17.40 -2.80
N GLY A 576 37.76 18.43 -2.00
CA GLY A 576 38.47 19.63 -2.44
C GLY A 576 40.00 19.54 -2.38
N ARG A 577 40.59 18.39 -2.03
CA ARG A 577 42.03 18.32 -1.71
C ARG A 577 42.87 17.79 -2.87
N LEU A 578 43.78 18.65 -3.33
CA LEU A 578 44.90 18.32 -4.19
C LEU A 578 46.14 18.21 -3.30
N LEU A 579 46.42 16.98 -2.85
CA LEU A 579 47.52 16.64 -1.96
C LEU A 579 48.74 16.13 -2.75
N THR A 580 49.92 16.64 -2.41
CA THR A 580 51.19 15.98 -2.69
C THR A 580 51.94 15.70 -1.39
N THR A 581 52.50 14.50 -1.26
CA THR A 581 53.31 14.10 -0.09
C THR A 581 54.78 14.05 -0.49
N ILE A 582 55.60 14.72 0.30
CA ILE A 582 57.05 14.77 0.13
C ILE A 582 57.65 13.95 1.26
N SER A 583 58.25 12.82 0.91
CA SER A 583 58.73 11.83 1.88
C SER A 583 60.04 11.16 1.48
N ASP A 584 60.85 11.84 0.69
CA ASP A 584 62.20 11.42 0.32
C ASP A 584 63.21 12.52 0.63
N THR A 585 64.46 12.11 0.92
CA THR A 585 65.51 13.04 1.36
C THR A 585 65.77 14.14 0.34
N ASP A 586 65.91 13.79 -0.94
CA ASP A 586 66.37 14.74 -1.96
C ASP A 586 65.31 15.84 -2.16
N SER A 587 64.04 15.47 -2.32
CA SER A 587 62.94 16.43 -2.46
C SER A 587 62.74 17.27 -1.19
N LEU A 588 62.85 16.68 0.00
CA LEU A 588 62.70 17.42 1.26
C LEU A 588 63.76 18.53 1.43
N HIS A 589 64.95 18.38 0.85
CA HIS A 589 66.00 19.40 0.91
C HIS A 589 65.79 20.57 -0.06
N GLU A 590 64.80 20.50 -0.97
CA GLU A 590 64.47 21.58 -1.90
C GLU A 590 63.69 22.73 -1.22
N PHE A 591 63.21 22.55 0.01
CA PHE A 591 62.38 23.53 0.76
C PHE A 591 63.20 24.41 1.71
N GLY A 592 64.31 24.95 1.20
CA GLY A 592 65.15 25.94 1.89
C GLY A 592 64.58 27.36 1.83
N ALA A 593 65.38 28.38 2.15
CA ALA A 593 64.94 29.78 2.17
C ALA A 593 64.55 30.36 0.78
N GLU A 594 64.75 29.62 -0.31
CA GLU A 594 64.33 30.04 -1.66
C GLU A 594 63.00 29.38 -2.07
N ASP A 595 62.06 30.17 -2.59
CA ASP A 595 60.63 29.82 -2.75
C ASP A 595 60.29 29.05 -4.05
N THR A 596 61.27 28.71 -4.88
CA THR A 596 60.95 28.23 -6.24
C THR A 596 60.17 26.92 -6.24
N LYS A 597 60.42 26.03 -5.27
CA LYS A 597 59.74 24.74 -5.21
C LYS A 597 58.35 24.82 -4.61
N LEU A 598 58.15 25.66 -3.59
CA LEU A 598 56.84 25.85 -2.96
C LEU A 598 55.86 26.50 -3.95
N GLN A 599 56.32 27.50 -4.72
CA GLN A 599 55.55 28.09 -5.81
C GLN A 599 55.18 27.07 -6.91
N GLU A 600 56.14 26.24 -7.35
CA GLU A 600 55.87 25.19 -8.34
C GLU A 600 54.78 24.22 -7.86
N LEU A 601 54.89 23.76 -6.61
CA LEU A 601 53.93 22.82 -6.05
C LEU A 601 52.57 23.46 -5.79
N TYR A 602 52.49 24.64 -5.18
CA TYR A 602 51.21 25.29 -4.91
C TYR A 602 50.52 25.85 -6.16
N ALA A 603 51.21 25.94 -7.30
CA ALA A 603 50.55 26.16 -8.59
C ALA A 603 49.61 25.00 -8.99
N THR A 604 49.88 23.78 -8.50
CA THR A 604 49.10 22.58 -8.82
C THR A 604 48.32 22.04 -7.62
N TYR A 605 48.94 22.02 -6.46
CA TYR A 605 48.38 21.44 -5.22
C TYR A 605 47.81 22.54 -4.33
N ASN A 606 46.82 22.20 -3.51
CA ASN A 606 46.35 23.08 -2.45
C ASN A 606 46.77 22.61 -1.06
N LEU A 607 47.32 21.39 -0.97
CA LEU A 607 47.90 20.85 0.25
C LEU A 607 49.25 20.17 -0.05
N ILE A 608 50.29 20.57 0.67
CA ILE A 608 51.60 19.89 0.65
C ILE A 608 51.81 19.22 2.01
N HIS A 609 52.08 17.92 2.00
CA HIS A 609 52.41 17.14 3.20
C HIS A 609 53.90 16.82 3.23
N PHE A 610 54.62 17.47 4.12
CA PHE A 610 56.03 17.19 4.43
C PHE A 610 56.08 16.05 5.47
N ASN A 611 56.40 14.85 5.03
CA ASN A 611 56.48 13.67 5.88
C ASN A 611 57.94 13.25 6.07
N MET A 612 58.47 13.45 7.27
CA MET A 612 59.87 13.15 7.60
C MET A 612 59.99 11.93 8.51
N GLY A 613 61.01 11.11 8.27
CA GLY A 613 61.27 9.89 9.03
C GLY A 613 62.73 9.48 9.03
N ASN A 614 63.05 8.40 9.71
CA ASN A 614 64.41 7.85 9.71
C ASN A 614 64.79 7.39 8.30
N GLY A 615 65.76 8.06 7.69
CA GLY A 615 66.22 7.81 6.32
C GLY A 615 65.66 8.76 5.26
N TYR A 616 64.71 9.63 5.60
CA TYR A 616 64.13 10.67 4.74
C TYR A 616 63.77 11.92 5.57
N TRP A 617 64.77 12.77 5.81
CA TRP A 617 64.67 13.90 6.74
C TRP A 617 65.39 15.12 6.17
N ALA A 618 64.83 16.30 6.40
CA ALA A 618 65.49 17.59 6.17
C ALA A 618 65.54 18.38 7.47
N ARG A 619 66.62 19.14 7.68
CA ARG A 619 66.80 19.91 8.92
C ARG A 619 65.82 21.07 9.02
N ASP A 620 65.64 21.79 7.93
CA ASP A 620 64.91 23.05 7.89
C ASP A 620 63.88 22.99 6.75
N ILE A 621 62.61 23.25 7.05
CA ILE A 621 61.53 23.44 6.07
C ILE A 621 61.07 24.89 6.18
N HIS A 622 61.08 25.63 5.06
CA HIS A 622 60.66 27.02 5.03
C HIS A 622 59.32 27.16 4.32
N LEU A 623 58.33 27.71 5.02
CA LEU A 623 57.07 28.20 4.44
C LEU A 623 57.20 29.70 4.25
N THR A 624 57.34 30.11 3.00
CA THR A 624 57.42 31.50 2.57
C THR A 624 56.03 32.13 2.52
N ASN A 625 55.99 33.46 2.53
CA ASN A 625 54.73 34.21 2.48
C ASN A 625 54.57 34.81 1.07
N ASP A 626 53.63 34.27 0.29
CA ASP A 626 53.23 34.78 -1.02
C ASP A 626 51.71 34.93 -1.03
N VAL A 627 51.19 36.07 -1.51
CA VAL A 627 49.74 36.30 -1.64
C VAL A 627 49.06 35.27 -2.54
N ALA A 628 49.80 34.62 -3.45
CA ALA A 628 49.31 33.51 -4.27
C ALA A 628 49.01 32.24 -3.46
N PHE A 629 49.48 32.15 -2.22
CA PHE A 629 49.23 31.00 -1.35
C PHE A 629 47.94 31.13 -0.53
N GLU A 630 47.12 32.16 -0.73
CA GLU A 630 45.86 32.32 0.00
C GLU A 630 45.01 31.03 -0.05
N GLY A 631 44.64 30.52 1.13
CA GLY A 631 43.89 29.28 1.33
C GLY A 631 44.69 27.98 1.23
N LYS A 632 45.97 28.01 0.80
CA LYS A 632 46.86 26.82 0.69
C LYS A 632 47.25 26.28 2.05
N ILE A 633 47.54 24.98 2.11
CA ILE A 633 47.77 24.25 3.35
C ILE A 633 49.11 23.52 3.34
N ALA A 634 49.90 23.69 4.40
CA ALA A 634 51.11 22.92 4.66
C ALA A 634 50.89 22.01 5.87
N VAL A 635 51.08 20.70 5.70
CA VAL A 635 51.08 19.73 6.80
C VAL A 635 52.49 19.23 6.99
N VAL A 636 53.02 19.32 8.21
CA VAL A 636 54.39 18.91 8.53
C VAL A 636 54.36 17.86 9.63
N GLU A 637 54.81 16.66 9.30
CA GLU A 637 54.91 15.51 10.21
C GLU A 637 56.36 15.03 10.28
N SER A 638 56.87 14.81 11.50
CA SER A 638 58.23 14.31 11.69
C SER A 638 58.28 13.15 12.68
N TRP A 639 58.65 11.98 12.18
CA TRP A 639 58.96 10.76 12.94
C TRP A 639 60.47 10.46 12.95
N ALA A 640 61.29 11.38 12.45
CA ALA A 640 62.74 11.23 12.44
C ALA A 640 63.32 11.33 13.85
N GLY A 641 64.38 10.57 14.12
CA GLY A 641 65.12 10.63 15.39
C GLY A 641 65.93 11.92 15.58
N TRP A 642 65.99 12.77 14.55
CA TRP A 642 66.68 14.06 14.56
C TRP A 642 65.63 15.18 14.50
N THR A 643 65.78 16.20 15.33
CA THR A 643 64.87 17.36 15.37
C THR A 643 64.98 18.17 14.08
N ALA A 644 63.84 18.35 13.38
CA ALA A 644 63.71 19.31 12.28
C ALA A 644 63.21 20.66 12.78
N TYR A 645 63.24 21.68 11.93
CA TYR A 645 62.77 23.03 12.20
C TYR A 645 61.87 23.50 11.07
N LEU A 646 60.71 24.07 11.43
CA LEU A 646 59.79 24.70 10.50
C LEU A 646 59.90 26.22 10.64
N HIS A 647 60.16 26.90 9.54
CA HIS A 647 60.27 28.36 9.49
C HIS A 647 59.04 28.94 8.80
N LEU A 648 58.26 29.77 9.50
CA LEU A 648 57.05 30.42 8.98
C LEU A 648 56.78 31.74 9.71
N ASN A 649 56.22 32.75 9.03
CA ASN A 649 55.91 34.09 9.59
C ASN A 649 57.06 34.75 10.38
N GLY A 650 58.32 34.52 9.98
CA GLY A 650 59.49 35.04 10.70
C GLY A 650 59.80 34.35 12.04
N THR A 651 59.12 33.24 12.35
CA THR A 651 59.34 32.40 13.53
C THR A 651 59.90 31.03 13.14
N THR A 652 60.54 30.36 14.10
CA THR A 652 61.06 28.99 13.94
C THR A 652 60.44 28.09 14.98
N ILE A 653 59.84 26.99 14.52
CA ILE A 653 59.16 26.00 15.33
C ILE A 653 60.01 24.72 15.33
N SER A 654 60.25 24.15 16.51
CA SER A 654 61.01 22.90 16.65
C SER A 654 60.10 21.70 16.42
N LEU A 655 60.55 20.75 15.61
CA LEU A 655 59.85 19.51 15.26
C LEU A 655 60.63 18.29 15.79
N PRO A 656 60.61 18.00 17.11
CA PRO A 656 61.12 16.74 17.65
C PRO A 656 60.33 15.53 17.12
N THR A 657 60.83 14.32 17.33
CA THR A 657 60.16 13.07 16.93
C THR A 657 58.72 13.01 17.45
N GLY A 658 57.77 12.71 16.55
CA GLY A 658 56.34 12.67 16.83
C GLY A 658 55.60 13.99 16.61
N SER A 659 56.27 15.02 16.08
CA SER A 659 55.64 16.31 15.78
C SER A 659 54.70 16.22 14.59
N LYS A 660 53.54 16.87 14.69
CA LYS A 660 52.53 16.98 13.62
C LYS A 660 51.83 18.33 13.72
N PHE A 661 51.96 19.13 12.67
CA PHE A 661 51.36 20.46 12.58
C PHE A 661 50.72 20.66 11.20
N ALA A 662 49.68 21.48 11.14
CA ALA A 662 49.09 21.93 9.89
C ALA A 662 48.92 23.46 9.94
N TYR A 663 49.20 24.12 8.83
CA TYR A 663 49.07 25.56 8.68
C TYR A 663 48.29 25.87 7.41
N GLN A 664 47.36 26.82 7.48
CA GLN A 664 46.69 27.40 6.32
C GLN A 664 47.16 28.85 6.14
N TYR A 665 47.54 29.21 4.92
CA TYR A 665 47.92 30.58 4.63
C TYR A 665 46.67 31.44 4.45
N THR A 666 46.49 32.41 5.34
CA THR A 666 45.30 33.29 5.39
C THR A 666 45.71 34.72 5.71
N ASN A 667 45.20 35.69 4.94
CA ASN A 667 45.48 37.12 5.13
C ASN A 667 46.98 37.47 5.19
N GLY A 668 47.81 36.78 4.39
CA GLY A 668 49.25 37.06 4.30
C GLY A 668 50.14 36.35 5.32
N GLU A 669 49.60 35.47 6.16
CA GLU A 669 50.33 34.72 7.19
C GLU A 669 49.90 33.24 7.23
N TRP A 670 50.83 32.35 7.59
CA TRP A 670 50.52 30.95 7.88
C TRP A 670 49.90 30.80 9.26
N VAL A 671 48.61 30.48 9.33
CA VAL A 671 47.85 30.31 10.58
C VAL A 671 47.75 28.82 10.89
N GLU A 672 48.09 28.41 12.12
CA GLU A 672 47.96 27.02 12.56
C GLU A 672 46.48 26.59 12.54
N ILE A 673 46.22 25.41 11.99
CA ILE A 673 44.88 24.79 11.92
C ILE A 673 44.93 23.39 12.55
N GLU A 674 43.77 22.72 12.63
CA GLU A 674 43.70 21.34 13.12
C GLU A 674 44.68 20.42 12.37
N ASN A 675 45.58 19.79 13.12
CA ASN A 675 46.70 19.05 12.56
C ASN A 675 46.29 17.70 11.96
N ASP A 676 45.08 17.21 12.25
CA ASP A 676 44.53 15.98 11.72
C ASP A 676 43.83 16.16 10.37
N ILE A 677 43.99 17.31 9.71
CA ILE A 677 43.33 17.62 8.44
C ILE A 677 43.40 16.46 7.44
N LEU A 678 44.56 15.80 7.26
CA LEU A 678 44.73 14.65 6.36
C LEU A 678 43.78 13.47 6.64
N ASN A 679 43.34 13.32 7.88
CA ASN A 679 42.44 12.27 8.36
C ASN A 679 41.05 12.80 8.75
N LYS A 680 40.77 14.08 8.51
CA LYS A 680 39.47 14.70 8.81
C LYS A 680 38.36 13.94 8.11
N LYS A 681 37.30 13.67 8.84
CA LYS A 681 36.10 13.01 8.36
C LYS A 681 34.89 13.93 8.39
N VAL A 682 33.97 13.71 7.47
CA VAL A 682 32.63 14.30 7.51
C VAL A 682 31.68 13.22 8.00
N GLU A 683 30.92 13.53 9.06
CA GLU A 683 29.78 12.70 9.47
C GLU A 683 28.61 12.97 8.53
N LEU A 684 28.08 11.92 7.92
CA LEU A 684 27.00 12.02 6.94
C LEU A 684 25.69 11.61 7.59
N THR A 685 24.93 12.59 8.05
CA THR A 685 23.59 12.41 8.61
C THR A 685 22.55 12.98 7.66
N PRO A 686 21.63 12.15 7.14
CA PRO A 686 20.56 12.65 6.28
C PRO A 686 19.59 13.51 7.11
N TYR A 687 19.19 14.66 6.57
CA TYR A 687 18.20 15.52 7.23
C TYR A 687 16.76 15.06 6.94
N LYS A 688 16.56 14.28 5.86
CA LYS A 688 15.32 13.54 5.57
C LYS A 688 15.67 12.16 5.03
N GLN A 689 14.86 11.18 5.41
CA GLN A 689 14.92 9.81 4.92
C GLN A 689 13.52 9.33 4.57
N GLY A 690 13.44 8.37 3.66
CA GLY A 690 12.17 7.79 3.22
C GLY A 690 11.30 8.73 2.40
N VAL A 691 11.91 9.70 1.72
CA VAL A 691 11.23 10.64 0.82
C VAL A 691 11.46 10.25 -0.63
N ALA A 692 10.59 10.70 -1.53
CA ALA A 692 10.82 10.53 -2.96
C ALA A 692 12.07 11.32 -3.40
N VAL A 693 12.96 10.68 -4.15
CA VAL A 693 14.25 11.23 -4.58
C VAL A 693 14.38 11.28 -6.09
N THR A 694 15.02 12.34 -6.56
CA THR A 694 15.56 12.46 -7.90
C THR A 694 17.08 12.26 -7.78
N THR A 695 17.54 11.07 -8.15
CA THR A 695 18.94 10.67 -8.08
C THR A 695 19.63 11.05 -9.37
N LEU A 696 20.62 11.94 -9.25
CA LEU A 696 21.46 12.39 -10.35
C LEU A 696 22.74 11.59 -10.37
N VAL A 697 23.07 11.01 -11.52
CA VAL A 697 24.28 10.22 -11.73
C VAL A 697 24.99 10.65 -13.00
N GLY A 698 26.31 10.49 -13.05
CA GLY A 698 27.07 10.71 -14.27
C GLY A 698 28.57 10.56 -14.07
N TYR A 699 29.30 10.84 -15.14
CA TYR A 699 30.76 10.86 -15.16
C TYR A 699 31.25 12.28 -15.36
N TYR A 700 32.37 12.64 -14.72
CA TYR A 700 32.99 13.94 -14.92
C TYR A 700 34.51 13.85 -14.84
N ASP A 701 35.15 14.74 -15.58
CA ASP A 701 36.59 14.88 -15.61
C ASP A 701 37.03 16.22 -15.02
N PRO A 702 37.56 16.25 -13.78
CA PRO A 702 38.09 17.48 -13.19
C PRO A 702 39.22 18.14 -14.00
N GLU A 703 39.92 17.36 -14.82
CA GLU A 703 41.01 17.83 -15.67
C GLU A 703 40.53 18.35 -17.03
N ASN A 704 39.23 18.23 -17.35
CA ASN A 704 38.61 18.64 -18.60
C ASN A 704 39.35 18.12 -19.87
N THR A 705 39.81 16.87 -19.85
CA THR A 705 40.46 16.20 -21.00
C THR A 705 39.62 15.06 -21.57
N LEU A 706 38.66 14.53 -20.81
CA LEU A 706 37.61 13.62 -21.23
C LEU A 706 36.24 14.32 -21.13
N PRO A 707 35.28 13.98 -22.01
CA PRO A 707 33.97 14.61 -22.02
C PRO A 707 33.15 14.19 -20.80
N SER A 708 32.90 15.14 -19.89
CA SER A 708 31.95 14.96 -18.79
C SER A 708 30.54 14.72 -19.34
N TYR A 709 29.72 13.98 -18.59
CA TYR A 709 28.40 13.55 -19.04
C TYR A 709 27.46 13.26 -17.85
N ILE A 710 26.38 14.02 -17.77
CA ILE A 710 25.26 13.84 -16.85
C ILE A 710 24.22 12.93 -17.51
N TYR A 711 23.84 11.86 -16.83
CA TYR A 711 22.78 10.97 -17.33
C TYR A 711 21.40 11.55 -17.00
N PRO A 712 20.34 11.13 -17.73
CA PRO A 712 18.96 11.41 -17.34
C PRO A 712 18.70 11.05 -15.87
N ALA A 713 17.93 11.90 -15.20
CA ALA A 713 17.60 11.71 -13.78
C ALA A 713 16.90 10.37 -13.53
N LEU A 714 17.25 9.73 -12.42
CA LEU A 714 16.57 8.55 -11.91
C LEU A 714 15.58 9.00 -10.84
N HIS A 715 14.33 8.53 -10.90
CA HIS A 715 13.32 8.89 -9.91
C HIS A 715 12.93 7.67 -9.07
N GLY A 716 13.11 7.76 -7.76
CA GLY A 716 12.80 6.71 -6.78
C GLY A 716 11.75 7.17 -5.76
N ALA A 717 10.95 6.23 -5.27
CA ALA A 717 9.87 6.52 -4.30
C ALA A 717 10.38 6.80 -2.88
N TYR A 718 11.57 6.29 -2.54
CA TYR A 718 12.14 6.30 -1.20
C TYR A 718 13.65 6.52 -1.26
N GLY A 719 14.20 7.38 -0.42
CA GLY A 719 15.63 7.59 -0.32
C GLY A 719 16.00 8.58 0.77
N SER A 720 17.30 8.79 0.91
CA SER A 720 17.88 9.72 1.89
C SER A 720 18.50 10.91 1.18
N VAL A 721 18.32 12.11 1.75
CA VAL A 721 18.89 13.36 1.25
C VAL A 721 19.75 14.04 2.32
N TYR A 722 20.81 14.70 1.87
CA TYR A 722 21.88 15.22 2.71
C TYR A 722 22.12 16.69 2.40
N GLU A 723 22.52 17.44 3.43
CA GLU A 723 23.18 18.73 3.24
C GLU A 723 24.65 18.47 2.93
N ASP A 724 25.24 19.30 2.07
CA ASP A 724 26.64 19.17 1.70
C ASP A 724 27.54 19.83 2.75
N ASN A 725 28.11 19.00 3.63
CA ASN A 725 28.99 19.42 4.72
C ASN A 725 30.48 19.18 4.41
N PHE A 726 30.83 18.87 3.16
CA PHE A 726 32.22 18.69 2.75
C PHE A 726 32.97 20.01 2.67
N SER A 727 34.31 19.94 2.78
CA SER A 727 35.15 21.10 2.50
C SER A 727 34.95 21.57 1.05
N PRO A 728 34.94 22.90 0.79
CA PRO A 728 34.74 23.43 -0.55
C PRO A 728 35.70 22.81 -1.57
N SER A 729 35.14 22.40 -2.69
CA SER A 729 35.84 21.88 -3.85
C SER A 729 35.69 22.84 -5.01
N SER A 730 36.71 22.90 -5.86
CA SER A 730 36.62 23.60 -7.14
C SER A 730 35.76 22.85 -8.16
N CYS A 731 35.35 21.61 -7.89
CA CYS A 731 34.39 20.85 -8.68
C CYS A 731 33.08 20.63 -7.90
N GLN A 732 31.94 20.91 -8.53
CA GLN A 732 30.62 20.89 -7.91
C GLN A 732 29.55 20.39 -8.91
N LEU A 733 28.51 19.76 -8.38
CA LEU A 733 27.24 19.55 -9.07
C LEU A 733 26.26 20.62 -8.59
N GLU A 734 25.82 21.49 -9.49
CA GLU A 734 24.78 22.48 -9.24
C GLU A 734 23.44 21.97 -9.75
N VAL A 735 22.40 22.02 -8.93
CA VAL A 735 21.06 21.55 -9.27
C VAL A 735 20.06 22.68 -9.07
N MET A 736 19.44 23.13 -10.16
CA MET A 736 18.42 24.15 -10.12
C MET A 736 17.07 23.53 -9.78
N THR A 737 16.42 24.06 -8.77
CA THR A 737 15.12 23.60 -8.26
C THR A 737 14.09 24.72 -8.32
N GLN A 738 12.82 24.38 -8.53
CA GLN A 738 11.75 25.39 -8.57
C GLN A 738 11.38 25.90 -7.17
N GLU A 739 11.54 25.08 -6.13
CA GLU A 739 11.02 25.37 -4.78
C GLU A 739 12.12 25.70 -3.75
N ALA A 740 13.42 25.53 -4.08
CA ALA A 740 14.53 25.77 -3.15
C ALA A 740 15.77 26.44 -3.77
N GLY A 741 15.66 27.04 -4.97
CA GLY A 741 16.78 27.68 -5.64
C GLY A 741 17.84 26.68 -6.12
N VAL A 742 19.11 27.09 -6.12
CA VAL A 742 20.24 26.22 -6.52
C VAL A 742 20.74 25.44 -5.32
N LYS A 743 20.81 24.11 -5.46
CA LYS A 743 21.50 23.21 -4.54
C LYS A 743 22.87 22.87 -5.09
N THR A 744 23.91 22.92 -4.26
CA THR A 744 25.30 22.70 -4.69
C THR A 744 25.89 21.53 -3.89
N TYR A 745 26.57 20.64 -4.59
CA TYR A 745 27.20 19.44 -4.03
C TYR A 745 28.66 19.36 -4.47
N ASN A 746 29.59 19.41 -3.54
CA ASN A 746 31.02 19.30 -3.77
C ASN A 746 31.36 17.91 -4.34
N LEU A 747 32.27 17.89 -5.31
CA LEU A 747 32.78 16.70 -5.99
C LEU A 747 34.31 16.65 -5.86
N HIS A 748 34.94 15.50 -6.10
CA HIS A 748 36.40 15.42 -6.14
C HIS A 748 36.99 16.31 -7.26
N ASN A 749 37.87 17.25 -6.91
CA ASN A 749 38.53 18.15 -7.88
C ASN A 749 39.75 17.55 -8.60
N ARG A 750 39.91 16.24 -8.54
CA ARG A 750 41.01 15.50 -9.16
C ARG A 750 40.50 14.17 -9.68
N ARG A 751 41.16 13.61 -10.69
CA ARG A 751 40.91 12.21 -11.05
C ARG A 751 41.31 11.29 -9.91
N LEU A 752 40.41 10.38 -9.55
CA LEU A 752 40.69 9.32 -8.60
C LEU A 752 41.35 8.11 -9.26
N MET A 753 41.24 7.99 -10.59
CA MET A 753 41.96 6.99 -11.36
C MET A 753 42.48 7.58 -12.67
N ALA A 754 43.75 7.33 -12.98
CA ALA A 754 44.40 7.85 -14.17
C ALA A 754 43.68 7.41 -15.45
N GLY A 755 43.41 8.37 -16.34
CA GLY A 755 42.78 8.14 -17.64
C GLY A 755 41.30 7.74 -17.57
N LYS A 756 40.65 7.88 -16.42
CA LYS A 756 39.20 7.70 -16.29
C LYS A 756 38.56 8.88 -15.58
N MET A 757 37.32 9.15 -15.96
CA MET A 757 36.44 10.09 -15.26
C MET A 757 36.07 9.56 -13.88
N ASN A 758 35.80 10.48 -12.96
CA ASN A 758 35.14 10.16 -11.70
C ASN A 758 33.64 9.96 -11.96
N ARG A 759 32.94 9.30 -11.04
CA ARG A 759 31.47 9.25 -11.04
C ARG A 759 30.91 10.15 -9.95
N PHE A 760 29.75 10.74 -10.19
CA PHE A 760 28.96 11.43 -9.17
C PHE A 760 27.59 10.75 -9.01
N HIS A 761 27.03 10.88 -7.82
CA HIS A 761 25.76 10.26 -7.44
C HIS A 761 25.16 11.03 -6.26
N VAL A 762 24.06 11.75 -6.50
CA VAL A 762 23.45 12.67 -5.53
C VAL A 762 21.94 12.50 -5.52
N ASN A 763 21.34 12.43 -4.34
CA ASN A 763 19.89 12.50 -4.16
C ASN A 763 19.44 13.94 -3.90
N VAL A 764 18.46 14.39 -4.68
CA VAL A 764 17.71 15.62 -4.43
C VAL A 764 16.26 15.24 -4.15
N GLU A 765 15.59 15.95 -3.23
CA GLU A 765 14.17 15.73 -2.98
C GLU A 765 13.35 15.98 -4.26
N THR A 766 12.56 15.00 -4.70
CA THR A 766 11.68 15.16 -5.87
C THR A 766 10.67 16.28 -5.67
N ALA A 767 10.24 16.51 -4.42
CA ALA A 767 9.32 17.58 -4.06
C ALA A 767 9.85 19.00 -4.37
N LEU A 768 11.18 19.17 -4.49
CA LEU A 768 11.78 20.45 -4.85
C LEU A 768 11.70 20.76 -6.35
N LYS A 769 11.25 19.79 -7.17
CA LYS A 769 11.13 19.88 -8.63
C LYS A 769 12.45 20.33 -9.28
N PRO A 770 13.53 19.54 -9.15
CA PRO A 770 14.77 19.80 -9.86
C PRO A 770 14.51 19.77 -11.38
N TYR A 771 15.02 20.77 -12.11
CA TYR A 771 14.73 20.92 -13.55
C TYR A 771 15.99 21.10 -14.40
N GLN A 772 17.16 21.36 -13.80
CA GLN A 772 18.44 21.44 -14.49
C GLN A 772 19.57 21.01 -13.56
N ALA A 773 20.60 20.37 -14.11
CA ALA A 773 21.84 20.08 -13.41
C ALA A 773 23.06 20.47 -14.24
N ASN A 774 24.09 21.01 -13.59
CA ASN A 774 25.36 21.39 -14.18
C ASN A 774 26.51 20.77 -13.40
N VAL A 775 27.49 20.21 -14.09
CA VAL A 775 28.79 19.89 -13.49
C VAL A 775 29.72 21.06 -13.77
N VAL A 776 30.24 21.68 -12.71
CA VAL A 776 31.11 22.86 -12.79
C VAL A 776 32.44 22.53 -12.13
N CYS A 777 33.55 22.80 -12.81
CA CYS A 777 34.90 22.65 -12.27
C CYS A 777 35.75 23.89 -12.60
N ASN A 778 36.41 24.47 -11.59
CA ASN A 778 37.22 25.69 -11.70
C ASN A 778 36.44 26.84 -12.40
N ASP A 779 35.19 27.04 -11.99
CA ASP A 779 34.24 28.01 -12.56
C ASP A 779 33.87 27.78 -14.04
N GLU A 780 34.26 26.64 -14.64
CA GLU A 780 33.87 26.21 -15.99
C GLU A 780 32.79 25.13 -15.92
N THR A 781 31.68 25.31 -16.63
CA THR A 781 30.67 24.26 -16.80
C THR A 781 31.17 23.19 -17.76
N LEU A 782 31.39 21.98 -17.25
CA LEU A 782 31.87 20.83 -18.02
C LEU A 782 30.74 20.11 -18.76
N ASP A 783 29.55 20.06 -18.16
CA ASP A 783 28.35 19.50 -18.78
C ASP A 783 27.08 20.07 -18.13
N SER A 784 25.96 20.07 -18.88
CA SER A 784 24.65 20.55 -18.42
C SER A 784 23.51 19.76 -19.05
N ILE A 785 22.48 19.47 -18.26
CA ILE A 785 21.28 18.77 -18.72
C ILE A 785 20.00 19.37 -18.12
N GLU A 786 18.93 19.39 -18.92
CA GLU A 786 17.58 19.61 -18.42
C GLU A 786 17.01 18.31 -17.83
N LEU A 787 16.46 18.39 -16.62
CA LEU A 787 15.96 17.23 -15.90
C LEU A 787 14.46 17.05 -16.19
N ALA A 788 14.11 15.90 -16.73
CA ALA A 788 12.71 15.51 -16.84
C ALA A 788 12.09 15.36 -15.44
N ALA A 789 10.82 15.73 -15.32
CA ALA A 789 10.04 15.40 -14.14
C ALA A 789 9.72 13.88 -14.13
N PRO A 790 9.42 13.30 -12.96
CA PRO A 790 8.94 11.92 -12.86
C PRO A 790 7.73 11.69 -13.78
N LYS A 791 7.70 10.54 -14.46
CA LYS A 791 6.59 10.12 -15.33
C LYS A 791 5.31 9.85 -14.53
N GLY A 792 5.43 9.53 -13.24
CA GLY A 792 4.29 9.32 -12.36
C GLY A 792 4.67 9.20 -10.88
N ALA A 793 3.67 9.10 -10.02
CA ALA A 793 3.90 8.84 -8.60
C ALA A 793 4.28 7.36 -8.41
N LEU A 794 5.51 7.13 -7.95
CA LEU A 794 5.94 5.81 -7.48
C LEU A 794 5.58 5.64 -6.01
N LYS A 795 5.23 4.42 -5.61
CA LYS A 795 4.89 4.07 -4.22
C LYS A 795 5.91 3.09 -3.68
N VAL A 796 6.54 3.46 -2.56
CA VAL A 796 7.35 2.53 -1.76
C VAL A 796 6.45 1.48 -1.12
N SER A 797 6.93 0.25 -1.04
CA SER A 797 6.25 -0.83 -0.34
C SER A 797 7.04 -1.21 0.90
N ILE A 798 6.41 -1.16 2.07
CA ILE A 798 6.99 -1.66 3.31
C ILE A 798 6.22 -2.94 3.65
N ILE A 799 6.93 -4.06 3.70
CA ILE A 799 6.40 -5.35 4.13
C ILE A 799 6.90 -5.60 5.55
N THR A 800 5.96 -5.76 6.48
CA THR A 800 6.24 -6.09 7.88
C THR A 800 5.05 -6.84 8.48
N THR A 801 5.22 -7.30 9.72
CA THR A 801 4.14 -7.85 10.55
C THR A 801 3.87 -7.00 11.80
N GLU A 802 4.52 -5.84 11.90
CA GLU A 802 4.22 -4.82 12.91
C GLU A 802 2.84 -4.21 12.65
N ALA A 803 2.17 -3.78 13.72
CA ALA A 803 0.79 -3.30 13.69
C ALA A 803 0.55 -1.96 13.01
N GLY A 804 1.57 -1.10 12.86
CA GLY A 804 1.40 0.21 12.23
C GLY A 804 0.27 1.03 12.86
N PHE A 805 -0.47 1.76 12.02
CA PHE A 805 -1.75 2.36 12.40
C PHE A 805 -2.88 1.46 11.94
N ALA A 806 -4.00 1.41 12.68
CA ALA A 806 -5.17 0.68 12.20
C ALA A 806 -5.69 1.25 10.86
N PRO A 807 -6.28 0.42 9.98
CA PRO A 807 -6.72 0.84 8.65
C PRO A 807 -7.68 2.04 8.67
N GLU A 808 -7.56 2.94 7.69
CA GLU A 808 -8.54 4.01 7.47
C GLU A 808 -9.68 3.52 6.58
N ILE A 809 -10.93 3.58 7.06
CA ILE A 809 -12.13 3.29 6.26
C ILE A 809 -12.64 4.58 5.60
N ILE A 810 -12.71 4.59 4.27
CA ILE A 810 -13.08 5.73 3.45
C ILE A 810 -14.40 5.43 2.73
N GLY A 811 -15.30 6.41 2.60
CA GLY A 811 -16.55 6.27 1.84
C GLY A 811 -17.73 5.66 2.62
N ALA A 812 -17.59 5.46 3.94
CA ALA A 812 -18.65 4.99 4.83
C ALA A 812 -19.50 6.14 5.43
N ASP A 813 -19.67 7.24 4.69
CA ASP A 813 -20.47 8.39 5.11
C ASP A 813 -21.98 8.08 5.18
N ASN A 814 -22.71 8.83 6.01
CA ASN A 814 -24.17 8.69 6.15
C ASN A 814 -24.87 8.95 4.81
N VAL A 815 -25.95 8.21 4.54
CA VAL A 815 -26.72 8.31 3.28
C VAL A 815 -28.20 8.46 3.55
N VAL A 816 -28.87 9.24 2.70
CA VAL A 816 -30.33 9.36 2.63
C VAL A 816 -30.80 8.68 1.35
N LEU A 817 -31.76 7.78 1.46
CA LEU A 817 -32.31 6.99 0.36
C LEU A 817 -33.82 7.20 0.27
N SER A 818 -34.36 7.29 -0.94
CA SER A 818 -35.81 7.15 -1.13
C SER A 818 -36.22 5.68 -0.97
N GLN A 819 -37.40 5.43 -0.45
CA GLN A 819 -37.94 4.09 -0.27
C GLN A 819 -37.92 3.30 -1.59
N GLY A 820 -37.55 2.02 -1.51
CA GLY A 820 -37.43 1.13 -2.66
C GLY A 820 -36.14 1.30 -3.49
N THR A 821 -35.28 2.27 -3.16
CA THR A 821 -33.99 2.44 -3.84
C THR A 821 -33.09 1.23 -3.57
N GLU A 822 -32.42 0.72 -4.60
CA GLU A 822 -31.37 -0.30 -4.42
C GLU A 822 -30.17 0.29 -3.68
N PHE A 823 -29.68 -0.42 -2.66
CA PHE A 823 -28.55 0.02 -1.85
C PHE A 823 -27.55 -1.12 -1.66
N ASP A 824 -26.33 -0.92 -2.16
CA ASP A 824 -25.20 -1.79 -1.90
C ASP A 824 -24.36 -1.19 -0.75
N PRO A 825 -24.27 -1.87 0.41
CA PRO A 825 -23.52 -1.36 1.56
C PRO A 825 -22.01 -1.25 1.30
N LEU A 826 -21.44 -1.96 0.32
CA LEU A 826 -20.00 -1.88 0.01
C LEU A 826 -19.68 -0.93 -1.13
N ALA A 827 -20.70 -0.41 -1.85
CA ALA A 827 -20.48 0.50 -2.95
C ALA A 827 -19.76 1.79 -2.50
N GLY A 828 -18.56 2.00 -3.04
CA GLY A 828 -17.73 3.17 -2.77
C GLY A 828 -16.94 3.13 -1.45
N VAL A 829 -17.12 2.10 -0.62
CA VAL A 829 -16.39 1.94 0.64
C VAL A 829 -15.03 1.28 0.38
N LYS A 830 -13.97 1.86 0.95
CA LYS A 830 -12.60 1.33 0.86
C LYS A 830 -11.95 1.32 2.23
N ALA A 831 -10.93 0.48 2.39
CA ALA A 831 -10.06 0.54 3.55
C ALA A 831 -8.59 0.57 3.12
N THR A 832 -7.81 1.46 3.71
CA THR A 832 -6.38 1.60 3.39
C THR A 832 -5.52 1.63 4.65
N ASP A 833 -4.37 1.00 4.59
CA ASP A 833 -3.43 0.83 5.69
C ASP A 833 -2.04 1.41 5.35
N ASP A 834 -1.29 1.85 6.37
CA ASP A 834 0.02 2.50 6.19
C ASP A 834 1.11 1.53 5.71
N TYR A 835 1.06 0.27 6.12
CA TYR A 835 1.95 -0.78 5.63
C TYR A 835 1.32 -1.64 4.54
N ASP A 836 0.08 -2.08 4.71
CA ASP A 836 -0.61 -3.05 3.86
C ASP A 836 -1.19 -2.50 2.57
N GLY A 837 -1.38 -1.18 2.48
CA GLY A 837 -1.95 -0.54 1.31
C GLY A 837 -3.46 -0.76 1.25
N ASP A 838 -3.99 -1.33 0.17
CA ASP A 838 -5.44 -1.55 0.05
C ASP A 838 -5.85 -2.80 0.83
N VAL A 839 -6.66 -2.62 1.87
CA VAL A 839 -7.23 -3.70 2.70
C VAL A 839 -8.75 -3.72 2.60
N THR A 840 -9.34 -3.18 1.52
CA THR A 840 -10.79 -3.10 1.32
C THR A 840 -11.48 -4.47 1.42
N SER A 841 -10.81 -5.55 1.03
CA SER A 841 -11.33 -6.92 1.14
C SER A 841 -11.46 -7.43 2.59
N SER A 842 -10.85 -6.77 3.57
CA SER A 842 -10.99 -7.11 4.99
C SER A 842 -12.22 -6.48 5.65
N ILE A 843 -12.98 -5.66 4.90
CA ILE A 843 -14.16 -4.99 5.44
C ILE A 843 -15.24 -6.01 5.76
N ILE A 844 -15.69 -5.99 7.01
CA ILE A 844 -16.86 -6.69 7.51
C ILE A 844 -17.94 -5.65 7.81
N VAL A 845 -19.17 -5.90 7.36
CA VAL A 845 -20.32 -5.02 7.60
C VAL A 845 -21.32 -5.73 8.50
N ASP A 846 -21.52 -5.20 9.69
CA ASP A 846 -22.56 -5.63 10.62
C ASP A 846 -23.79 -4.72 10.48
N GLY A 847 -24.98 -5.32 10.41
CA GLY A 847 -26.27 -4.62 10.29
C GLY A 847 -26.99 -4.92 8.98
N VAL A 848 -28.28 -4.58 8.92
CA VAL A 848 -29.13 -4.79 7.73
C VAL A 848 -29.93 -3.51 7.50
N VAL A 849 -30.05 -3.13 6.23
CA VAL A 849 -30.89 -2.01 5.78
C VAL A 849 -32.06 -2.60 5.00
N ASP A 850 -33.29 -2.28 5.41
CA ASP A 850 -34.48 -2.54 4.60
C ASP A 850 -34.89 -1.26 3.88
N THR A 851 -34.57 -1.16 2.59
CA THR A 851 -34.89 0.04 1.81
C THR A 851 -36.38 0.16 1.50
N ASN A 852 -37.20 -0.87 1.75
CA ASN A 852 -38.65 -0.82 1.54
C ASN A 852 -39.41 -0.23 2.74
N THR A 853 -38.73 -0.04 3.86
CA THR A 853 -39.35 0.49 5.09
C THR A 853 -38.66 1.80 5.46
N ALA A 854 -39.40 2.90 5.42
CA ALA A 854 -38.90 4.20 5.86
C ALA A 854 -38.42 4.14 7.33
N GLY A 855 -37.27 4.74 7.62
CA GLY A 855 -36.64 4.69 8.93
C GLY A 855 -35.13 4.84 8.89
N ARG A 856 -34.53 4.88 10.08
CA ARG A 856 -33.09 5.01 10.24
C ARG A 856 -32.47 3.65 10.57
N TYR A 857 -31.53 3.23 9.74
CA TYR A 857 -30.74 2.01 9.88
C TYR A 857 -29.30 2.36 10.23
N THR A 858 -28.64 1.47 10.96
CA THR A 858 -27.23 1.61 11.33
C THR A 858 -26.45 0.43 10.79
N LEU A 859 -25.38 0.72 10.06
CA LEU A 859 -24.36 -0.24 9.66
C LEU A 859 -23.06 0.05 10.41
N ILE A 860 -22.36 -1.00 10.82
CA ILE A 860 -21.04 -0.92 11.46
C ILE A 860 -20.04 -1.58 10.52
N TYR A 861 -19.11 -0.79 10.01
CA TYR A 861 -18.01 -1.26 9.18
C TYR A 861 -16.81 -1.52 10.07
N LYS A 862 -16.20 -2.69 9.92
CA LYS A 862 -14.94 -3.06 10.55
C LYS A 862 -13.93 -3.38 9.46
N ALA A 863 -12.71 -2.87 9.57
CA ALA A 863 -11.61 -3.23 8.68
C ALA A 863 -10.41 -3.67 9.52
N TYR A 864 -9.66 -4.63 8.98
CA TYR A 864 -8.50 -5.21 9.63
C TYR A 864 -7.26 -5.13 8.73
N ASP A 865 -6.10 -4.85 9.31
CA ASP A 865 -4.80 -5.02 8.65
C ASP A 865 -4.27 -6.47 8.82
N ASN A 866 -3.10 -6.76 8.25
CA ASN A 866 -2.48 -8.08 8.39
C ASN A 866 -1.86 -8.33 9.77
N ALA A 867 -1.61 -7.29 10.55
CA ALA A 867 -1.13 -7.40 11.92
C ALA A 867 -2.27 -7.72 12.92
N GLY A 868 -3.51 -7.47 12.53
CA GLY A 868 -4.73 -7.65 13.30
C GLY A 868 -5.29 -6.38 13.93
N SER A 869 -4.78 -5.18 13.58
CA SER A 869 -5.35 -3.91 14.05
C SER A 869 -6.73 -3.69 13.43
N GLU A 870 -7.65 -3.12 14.21
CA GLU A 870 -9.06 -2.94 13.83
C GLU A 870 -9.42 -1.46 13.78
N SER A 871 -10.17 -1.09 12.74
CA SER A 871 -10.90 0.18 12.67
C SER A 871 -12.38 -0.05 12.56
N VAL A 872 -13.16 0.78 13.25
CA VAL A 872 -14.62 0.69 13.30
C VAL A 872 -15.25 2.03 12.91
N VAL A 873 -16.09 2.03 11.88
CA VAL A 873 -16.86 3.21 11.43
C VAL A 873 -18.35 2.87 11.42
N THR A 874 -19.18 3.80 11.90
CA THR A 874 -20.64 3.64 11.89
C THR A 874 -21.26 4.50 10.80
N ARG A 875 -22.11 3.90 9.97
CA ARG A 875 -22.85 4.57 8.89
C ARG A 875 -24.34 4.58 9.21
N GLN A 876 -24.96 5.76 9.21
CA GLN A 876 -26.40 5.93 9.33
C GLN A 876 -27.03 5.99 7.94
N ILE A 877 -28.06 5.19 7.71
CA ILE A 877 -28.86 5.18 6.49
C ILE A 877 -30.28 5.64 6.83
N ASP A 878 -30.72 6.75 6.24
CA ASP A 878 -32.05 7.32 6.45
C ASP A 878 -32.91 7.04 5.21
N VAL A 879 -33.86 6.11 5.32
CA VAL A 879 -34.80 5.78 4.25
C VAL A 879 -36.04 6.64 4.42
N HIS A 880 -36.33 7.50 3.45
CA HIS A 880 -37.49 8.40 3.45
C HIS A 880 -38.48 8.02 2.36
N SER A 881 -39.75 8.40 2.55
CA SER A 881 -40.81 8.31 1.55
C SER A 881 -41.56 9.63 1.54
N GLU A 882 -42.05 10.04 0.37
CA GLU A 882 -42.87 11.24 0.22
C GLU A 882 -44.35 10.97 0.53
N LYS A 883 -45.14 12.04 0.70
CA LYS A 883 -46.60 11.92 0.90
C LYS A 883 -47.34 11.90 -0.44
N PRO A 884 -48.46 11.16 -0.56
CA PRO A 884 -49.32 11.20 -1.72
C PRO A 884 -49.92 12.57 -1.99
N VAL A 885 -50.22 12.83 -3.26
CA VAL A 885 -50.83 14.07 -3.74
C VAL A 885 -52.16 13.76 -4.42
N PHE A 886 -53.21 14.48 -4.01
CA PHE A 886 -54.52 14.43 -4.67
C PHE A 886 -54.59 15.35 -5.88
N ALA A 887 -55.33 14.93 -6.90
CA ALA A 887 -55.79 15.77 -8.00
C ALA A 887 -57.31 15.65 -8.19
N GLY A 888 -57.94 16.73 -8.67
CA GLY A 888 -59.38 16.75 -8.99
C GLY A 888 -60.35 16.93 -7.80
N VAL A 889 -59.83 17.21 -6.60
CA VAL A 889 -60.63 17.42 -5.37
C VAL A 889 -61.06 18.90 -5.21
N ASN A 890 -61.48 19.54 -6.31
CA ASN A 890 -61.91 20.95 -6.31
C ASN A 890 -63.42 21.08 -6.07
N ASP A 891 -63.87 22.10 -5.36
CA ASP A 891 -65.29 22.37 -5.11
C ASP A 891 -66.13 22.38 -6.40
N LEU A 892 -67.38 21.90 -6.31
CA LEU A 892 -68.29 21.76 -7.45
C LEU A 892 -69.68 22.29 -7.11
N THR A 893 -70.36 22.87 -8.11
CA THR A 893 -71.78 23.23 -8.02
C THR A 893 -72.57 22.37 -8.99
N ILE A 894 -73.69 21.81 -8.54
CA ILE A 894 -74.61 20.98 -9.34
C ILE A 894 -76.05 21.42 -9.12
N ASP A 895 -76.88 21.28 -10.14
CA ASP A 895 -78.32 21.56 -10.02
C ASP A 895 -79.04 20.43 -9.28
N ALA A 896 -80.08 20.76 -8.52
CA ALA A 896 -80.86 19.78 -7.78
C ALA A 896 -81.42 18.70 -8.72
N GLY A 897 -81.16 17.43 -8.39
CA GLY A 897 -81.52 16.26 -9.18
C GLY A 897 -80.44 15.76 -10.15
N THR A 898 -79.34 16.50 -10.33
CA THR A 898 -78.20 16.05 -11.14
C THR A 898 -77.49 14.86 -10.47
N ALA A 899 -77.29 13.77 -11.21
CA ALA A 899 -76.53 12.63 -10.72
C ALA A 899 -75.08 13.03 -10.42
N PHE A 900 -74.58 12.69 -9.24
CA PHE A 900 -73.23 13.03 -8.78
C PHE A 900 -72.48 11.78 -8.31
N ASP A 901 -71.30 11.55 -8.88
CA ASP A 901 -70.37 10.50 -8.45
C ASP A 901 -69.20 11.14 -7.68
N PRO A 902 -69.04 10.83 -6.38
CA PRO A 902 -67.94 11.34 -5.56
C PRO A 902 -66.54 11.06 -6.11
N MET A 903 -66.33 9.99 -6.88
CA MET A 903 -65.01 9.63 -7.42
C MET A 903 -64.73 10.21 -8.79
N SER A 904 -65.70 10.86 -9.43
CA SER A 904 -65.53 11.38 -10.78
C SER A 904 -64.45 12.48 -10.84
N GLY A 905 -63.39 12.21 -11.60
CA GLY A 905 -62.26 13.12 -11.81
C GLY A 905 -61.26 13.20 -10.66
N VAL A 906 -61.43 12.41 -9.59
CA VAL A 906 -60.52 12.40 -8.44
C VAL A 906 -59.47 11.31 -8.60
N SER A 907 -58.20 11.68 -8.43
CA SER A 907 -57.06 10.75 -8.46
C SER A 907 -56.06 11.07 -7.34
N ALA A 908 -55.22 10.10 -7.01
CA ALA A 908 -54.12 10.27 -6.07
C ALA A 908 -52.87 9.58 -6.60
N THR A 909 -51.74 10.27 -6.55
CA THR A 909 -50.45 9.75 -6.99
C THR A 909 -49.40 9.95 -5.91
N ASP A 910 -48.47 9.04 -5.83
CA ASP A 910 -47.33 9.08 -4.91
C ASP A 910 -46.03 8.87 -5.70
N ALA A 911 -44.93 9.45 -5.21
CA ALA A 911 -43.65 9.43 -5.92
C ALA A 911 -43.06 8.01 -6.00
N GLU A 912 -43.25 7.20 -4.96
CA GLU A 912 -42.71 5.85 -4.86
C GLU A 912 -43.74 4.77 -5.26
N ASP A 913 -45.04 4.99 -5.02
CA ASP A 913 -46.10 4.00 -5.35
C ASP A 913 -46.78 4.22 -6.72
N GLY A 914 -46.58 5.37 -7.37
CA GLY A 914 -47.28 5.72 -8.61
C GLY A 914 -48.76 6.05 -8.40
N ASP A 915 -49.65 5.54 -9.26
CA ASP A 915 -51.09 5.82 -9.17
C ASP A 915 -51.77 4.95 -8.09
N ILE A 916 -52.20 5.60 -7.01
CA ILE A 916 -52.90 4.98 -5.89
C ILE A 916 -54.37 5.41 -5.80
N SER A 917 -54.96 5.89 -6.90
CA SER A 917 -56.35 6.35 -6.95
C SER A 917 -57.36 5.29 -6.51
N SER A 918 -57.04 4.01 -6.72
CA SER A 918 -57.86 2.88 -6.28
C SER A 918 -57.93 2.71 -4.75
N LYS A 919 -57.00 3.32 -4.01
CA LYS A 919 -56.92 3.26 -2.54
C LYS A 919 -57.66 4.43 -1.86
N ILE A 920 -58.20 5.39 -2.62
CA ILE A 920 -58.90 6.56 -2.08
C ILE A 920 -60.19 6.12 -1.38
N GLN A 921 -60.36 6.58 -0.14
CA GLN A 921 -61.56 6.41 0.65
C GLN A 921 -62.29 7.75 0.77
N VAL A 922 -63.59 7.76 0.47
CA VAL A 922 -64.44 8.97 0.56
C VAL A 922 -65.38 8.85 1.73
N SER A 923 -65.45 9.89 2.56
CA SER A 923 -66.39 10.03 3.66
C SER A 923 -67.22 11.30 3.52
N GLY A 924 -68.46 11.26 4.02
CA GLY A 924 -69.48 12.26 3.73
C GLY A 924 -70.48 11.75 2.69
N SER A 925 -71.58 12.49 2.49
CA SER A 925 -72.61 12.14 1.52
C SER A 925 -73.26 13.40 0.99
N VAL A 926 -73.57 13.41 -0.31
CA VAL A 926 -74.25 14.52 -0.98
C VAL A 926 -75.69 14.11 -1.25
N ASN A 927 -76.65 14.90 -0.78
CA ASN A 927 -78.04 14.71 -1.19
C ASN A 927 -78.36 15.64 -2.36
N VAL A 928 -78.27 15.12 -3.57
CA VAL A 928 -78.43 15.91 -4.80
C VAL A 928 -79.82 16.52 -4.96
N ASN A 929 -80.82 16.14 -4.16
CA ASN A 929 -82.19 16.65 -4.27
C ASN A 929 -82.48 17.81 -3.31
N ILE A 930 -81.58 18.12 -2.39
CA ILE A 930 -81.77 19.16 -1.39
C ILE A 930 -80.70 20.22 -1.63
N ALA A 931 -81.14 21.46 -1.87
CA ALA A 931 -80.21 22.56 -2.00
C ALA A 931 -79.42 22.78 -0.70
N GLY A 932 -78.10 22.91 -0.82
CA GLY A 932 -77.20 22.96 0.33
C GLY A 932 -75.75 22.69 -0.06
N ILE A 933 -74.82 22.92 0.87
CA ILE A 933 -73.41 22.63 0.71
C ILE A 933 -73.09 21.34 1.45
N TYR A 934 -72.60 20.33 0.72
CA TYR A 934 -72.21 19.03 1.24
C TYR A 934 -70.70 18.85 1.15
N THR A 935 -70.02 18.68 2.29
CA THR A 935 -68.57 18.45 2.32
C THR A 935 -68.26 16.96 2.24
N LEU A 936 -67.38 16.60 1.31
CA LEU A 936 -66.77 15.28 1.21
C LEU A 936 -65.31 15.35 1.63
N THR A 937 -64.84 14.32 2.34
CA THR A 937 -63.44 14.16 2.74
C THR A 937 -62.87 12.92 2.07
N TYR A 938 -61.83 13.11 1.27
CA TYR A 938 -61.06 12.09 0.59
C TYR A 938 -59.81 11.78 1.41
N HIS A 939 -59.50 10.51 1.56
CA HIS A 939 -58.39 10.01 2.36
C HIS A 939 -57.65 8.91 1.61
N VAL A 940 -56.33 8.96 1.56
CA VAL A 940 -55.52 7.91 0.96
C VAL A 940 -54.31 7.61 1.84
N ILE A 941 -53.93 6.34 1.88
CA ILE A 941 -52.76 5.83 2.59
C ILE A 941 -51.84 5.16 1.55
N ASP A 942 -50.57 5.52 1.55
CA ASP A 942 -49.52 4.90 0.73
C ASP A 942 -48.99 3.58 1.32
N SER A 943 -48.01 2.97 0.66
CA SER A 943 -47.31 1.77 1.15
C SER A 943 -46.42 2.04 2.38
N ALA A 944 -45.94 3.28 2.56
CA ALA A 944 -45.17 3.75 3.71
C ALA A 944 -46.04 4.09 4.94
N SER A 945 -47.36 3.81 4.86
CA SER A 945 -48.35 4.14 5.88
C SER A 945 -48.51 5.65 6.16
N GLN A 946 -48.04 6.52 5.27
CA GLN A 946 -48.33 7.94 5.35
C GLN A 946 -49.74 8.21 4.81
N THR A 947 -50.35 9.24 5.37
CA THR A 947 -51.77 9.50 5.21
C THR A 947 -51.99 10.96 4.85
N VAL A 948 -52.77 11.19 3.80
CA VAL A 948 -53.20 12.53 3.40
C VAL A 948 -54.70 12.58 3.23
N ALA A 949 -55.27 13.76 3.52
CA ALA A 949 -56.68 14.02 3.36
C ALA A 949 -56.92 15.34 2.60
N ALA A 950 -57.96 15.36 1.77
CA ALA A 950 -58.41 16.54 1.06
C ALA A 950 -59.94 16.65 1.16
N THR A 951 -60.47 17.87 1.20
CA THR A 951 -61.91 18.11 1.29
C THR A 951 -62.43 18.80 0.05
N ARG A 952 -63.65 18.44 -0.36
CA ARG A 952 -64.37 19.04 -1.48
C ARG A 952 -65.79 19.41 -1.05
N ASN A 953 -66.22 20.62 -1.32
CA ASN A 953 -67.61 21.03 -1.13
C ASN A 953 -68.42 20.87 -2.42
N ILE A 954 -69.59 20.25 -2.30
CA ILE A 954 -70.57 20.10 -3.37
C ILE A 954 -71.78 20.96 -3.05
N THR A 955 -71.99 22.01 -3.83
CA THR A 955 -73.12 22.93 -3.66
C THR A 955 -74.26 22.51 -4.58
N VAL A 956 -75.40 22.14 -4.00
CA VAL A 956 -76.64 21.81 -4.71
C VAL A 956 -77.54 23.06 -4.75
N VAL A 957 -77.96 23.50 -5.94
CA VAL A 957 -78.81 24.70 -6.12
C VAL A 957 -80.23 24.34 -6.60
N ALA A 958 -81.25 25.09 -6.16
CA ALA A 958 -82.67 24.83 -6.47
C ALA A 958 -83.17 25.58 -7.73
N GLU A 959 -84.12 24.99 -8.48
CA GLU A 959 -84.84 25.63 -9.61
C GLU A 959 -85.96 26.59 -9.13
N VAL A 960 -86.22 27.71 -9.83
CA VAL A 960 -87.19 28.77 -9.41
C VAL A 960 -88.06 29.28 -10.60
N GLU A 961 -89.39 29.46 -10.39
CA GLU A 961 -90.33 30.07 -11.37
C GLU A 961 -91.34 31.11 -10.72
N ASN A 962 -91.42 32.32 -11.32
CA ASN A 962 -92.40 33.45 -11.34
C ASN A 962 -92.87 34.30 -10.11
N CYS A 963 -93.03 35.63 -10.34
CA CYS A 963 -93.39 36.70 -9.38
C CYS A 963 -94.65 37.52 -9.80
N GLU A 964 -95.49 37.97 -8.85
CA GLU A 964 -96.90 38.38 -9.08
C GLU A 964 -97.25 39.90 -9.25
N ASP A 965 -96.32 40.85 -9.12
CA ASP A 965 -96.68 42.30 -9.12
C ASP A 965 -96.33 43.03 -10.44
N SER A 966 -96.98 42.67 -11.55
CA SER A 966 -96.79 43.29 -12.88
C SER A 966 -97.65 44.54 -13.10
N TRP A 967 -97.09 45.58 -13.74
CA TRP A 967 -97.84 46.79 -14.14
C TRP A 967 -98.94 46.44 -15.15
N ALA A 968 -100.14 46.99 -14.95
CA ALA A 968 -101.29 46.77 -15.79
C ALA A 968 -101.91 48.09 -16.26
N MET A 969 -102.08 48.23 -17.58
CA MET A 969 -102.51 49.47 -18.25
C MET A 969 -103.84 50.05 -17.73
N ASN A 970 -104.79 49.22 -17.31
CA ASN A 970 -106.11 49.67 -16.83
C ASN A 970 -106.22 49.84 -15.31
N THR A 971 -105.11 49.63 -14.59
CA THR A 971 -105.05 49.81 -13.14
C THR A 971 -104.68 51.25 -12.82
N THR A 972 -105.25 51.75 -11.73
CA THR A 972 -104.95 53.11 -11.22
C THR A 972 -103.89 52.98 -10.14
N TYR A 973 -102.82 53.73 -10.27
CA TYR A 973 -101.71 53.78 -9.32
C TYR A 973 -101.62 55.16 -8.69
N VAL A 974 -101.21 55.24 -7.44
CA VAL A 974 -101.02 56.50 -6.69
C VAL A 974 -99.56 56.69 -6.29
N ALA A 975 -99.20 57.88 -5.82
CA ALA A 975 -97.85 58.20 -5.40
C ALA A 975 -97.30 57.14 -4.41
N GLY A 976 -96.20 56.49 -4.77
CA GLY A 976 -95.50 55.50 -3.95
C GLY A 976 -95.66 54.05 -4.42
N ASP A 977 -96.67 53.72 -5.22
CA ASP A 977 -96.94 52.35 -5.68
C ASP A 977 -95.78 51.80 -6.54
N LEU A 978 -95.40 50.54 -6.30
CA LEU A 978 -94.36 49.81 -7.04
C LEU A 978 -94.96 48.77 -7.97
N VAL A 979 -94.39 48.66 -9.17
CA VAL A 979 -94.82 47.67 -10.18
C VAL A 979 -93.62 47.14 -10.96
N SER A 980 -93.66 45.88 -11.37
CA SER A 980 -92.69 45.32 -12.31
C SER A 980 -93.18 45.50 -13.76
N HIS A 981 -92.31 46.05 -14.62
CA HIS A 981 -92.60 46.25 -16.05
C HIS A 981 -91.32 46.25 -16.87
N ASN A 982 -91.28 45.44 -17.94
CA ASN A 982 -90.12 45.26 -18.83
C ASN A 982 -88.81 44.96 -18.07
N GLY A 983 -88.87 44.02 -17.11
CA GLY A 983 -87.72 43.56 -16.33
C GLY A 983 -87.30 44.49 -15.19
N ALA A 984 -87.87 45.69 -15.10
CA ALA A 984 -87.53 46.70 -14.10
C ALA A 984 -88.69 46.97 -13.13
N VAL A 985 -88.38 47.46 -11.92
CA VAL A 985 -89.36 47.95 -10.96
C VAL A 985 -89.49 49.46 -11.09
N TRP A 986 -90.72 49.95 -11.09
CA TRP A 986 -91.06 51.35 -11.27
C TRP A 986 -91.94 51.83 -10.13
N GLN A 987 -91.73 53.08 -9.70
CA GLN A 987 -92.49 53.74 -8.65
C GLN A 987 -93.32 54.90 -9.21
N ALA A 988 -94.61 54.96 -8.89
CA ALA A 988 -95.49 56.06 -9.29
C ALA A 988 -95.20 57.31 -8.45
N GLY A 989 -95.00 58.47 -9.09
CA GLY A 989 -94.76 59.75 -8.42
C GLY A 989 -96.04 60.48 -8.00
N TRP A 990 -97.16 60.21 -8.68
CA TRP A 990 -98.51 60.71 -8.39
C TRP A 990 -99.55 59.80 -9.05
N TRP A 991 -100.83 60.17 -8.93
CA TRP A 991 -101.94 59.42 -9.54
C TRP A 991 -101.73 59.22 -11.04
N THR A 992 -101.82 57.97 -11.52
CA THR A 992 -101.72 57.63 -12.95
C THR A 992 -102.57 56.41 -13.31
N LYS A 993 -103.04 56.37 -14.56
CA LYS A 993 -103.73 55.22 -15.16
C LYS A 993 -103.45 55.22 -16.66
N GLY A 994 -102.98 54.10 -17.19
CA GLY A 994 -102.71 53.92 -18.62
C GLY A 994 -101.39 54.50 -19.13
N GLU A 995 -100.61 55.19 -18.31
CA GLU A 995 -99.27 55.64 -18.68
C GLU A 995 -98.25 54.53 -18.37
N GLU A 996 -97.51 54.06 -19.38
CA GLU A 996 -96.63 52.90 -19.27
C GLU A 996 -95.27 53.24 -18.64
N PRO A 997 -94.80 52.49 -17.62
CA PRO A 997 -93.50 52.74 -17.01
C PRO A 997 -92.36 52.67 -18.03
N GLY A 998 -91.49 53.69 -18.04
CA GLY A 998 -90.39 53.86 -19.00
C GLY A 998 -90.70 54.72 -20.22
N THR A 999 -91.95 55.13 -20.42
CA THR A 999 -92.36 55.95 -21.58
C THR A 999 -92.61 57.43 -21.26
N THR A 1000 -92.65 57.81 -19.98
CA THR A 1000 -93.11 59.14 -19.54
C THR A 1000 -92.00 60.19 -19.40
N GLY A 1001 -90.77 59.87 -19.80
CA GLY A 1001 -89.61 60.77 -19.80
C GLY A 1001 -88.98 60.98 -18.41
N GLU A 1002 -87.83 61.65 -18.34
CA GLU A 1002 -87.03 61.80 -17.10
C GLU A 1002 -87.80 62.48 -15.95
N TRP A 1003 -88.81 63.30 -16.27
CA TRP A 1003 -89.67 64.00 -15.31
C TRP A 1003 -91.12 63.48 -15.29
N GLY A 1004 -91.36 62.29 -15.84
CA GLY A 1004 -92.65 61.63 -15.91
C GLY A 1004 -93.10 60.98 -14.59
N VAL A 1005 -94.32 60.44 -14.61
CA VAL A 1005 -94.99 59.85 -13.43
C VAL A 1005 -94.34 58.55 -12.93
N TRP A 1006 -93.58 57.83 -13.77
CA TRP A 1006 -92.91 56.59 -13.37
C TRP A 1006 -91.41 56.81 -13.19
N LYS A 1007 -90.91 56.56 -11.98
CA LYS A 1007 -89.48 56.58 -11.67
C LYS A 1007 -88.97 55.15 -11.56
N LYS A 1008 -87.98 54.79 -12.40
CA LYS A 1008 -87.36 53.46 -12.34
C LYS A 1008 -86.58 53.34 -11.02
N VAL A 1009 -86.80 52.26 -10.29
CA VAL A 1009 -86.20 52.00 -8.98
C VAL A 1009 -85.38 50.71 -8.92
N SER A 1010 -85.54 49.77 -9.86
CA SER A 1010 -84.62 48.62 -10.04
C SER A 1010 -84.64 48.10 -11.49
N ASP A 1011 -83.55 47.52 -11.99
CA ASP A 1011 -83.45 46.86 -13.31
C ASP A 1011 -83.62 45.33 -13.26
N SER A 1012 -83.84 44.75 -12.07
CA SER A 1012 -84.27 43.35 -11.88
C SER A 1012 -84.81 43.09 -10.45
N GLY A 1013 -85.89 42.30 -10.33
CA GLY A 1013 -86.37 41.71 -9.07
C GLY A 1013 -87.75 42.18 -8.58
N CYS A 1014 -88.51 41.26 -7.96
CA CYS A 1014 -89.75 41.57 -7.22
C CYS A 1014 -89.45 41.57 -5.71
N SER A 1015 -89.79 42.69 -5.07
CA SER A 1015 -89.42 43.13 -3.70
C SER A 1015 -88.00 43.69 -3.56
N VAL A 1016 -87.93 44.93 -3.05
CA VAL A 1016 -86.73 45.72 -2.80
C VAL A 1016 -86.32 45.62 -1.33
N ASP A 1017 -85.11 45.14 -1.09
CA ASP A 1017 -84.25 45.61 -0.01
C ASP A 1017 -82.94 46.17 -0.63
N LYS A 1018 -82.38 47.17 0.05
CA LYS A 1018 -81.37 48.19 -0.34
C LYS A 1018 -80.21 47.80 -1.28
N PRO A 1019 -79.65 48.77 -2.04
CA PRO A 1019 -78.75 48.51 -3.17
C PRO A 1019 -77.33 48.06 -2.77
N VAL A 1020 -76.84 47.01 -3.45
CA VAL A 1020 -75.42 46.68 -3.67
C VAL A 1020 -75.27 46.16 -5.10
N THR A 1021 -74.30 46.68 -5.88
CA THR A 1021 -73.59 46.05 -7.02
C THR A 1021 -72.31 46.87 -7.35
N PRO A 1022 -71.33 46.41 -8.18
CA PRO A 1022 -70.52 45.17 -8.07
C PRO A 1022 -69.01 45.29 -8.53
N ASP A 1023 -68.18 44.29 -8.16
CA ASP A 1023 -66.89 43.73 -8.72
C ASP A 1023 -65.71 44.64 -9.17
N PRO A 1024 -64.41 44.23 -9.13
CA PRO A 1024 -63.86 42.88 -9.39
C PRO A 1024 -62.70 42.36 -8.49
N GLU A 1025 -62.41 41.06 -8.66
CA GLU A 1025 -61.16 40.27 -8.51
C GLU A 1025 -60.13 40.49 -7.37
N PRO A 1026 -59.52 39.39 -6.87
CA PRO A 1026 -58.46 39.45 -5.88
C PRO A 1026 -57.12 39.72 -6.56
N THR A 1027 -56.41 40.74 -6.08
CA THR A 1027 -54.95 40.83 -6.18
C THR A 1027 -54.37 40.98 -4.76
N PRO A 1028 -53.15 40.45 -4.55
CA PRO A 1028 -52.71 39.85 -3.28
C PRO A 1028 -52.18 40.90 -2.29
N PRO A 1029 -52.14 40.63 -0.97
CA PRO A 1029 -51.20 41.25 -0.07
C PRO A 1029 -49.92 40.40 0.10
N PRO A 1030 -48.81 41.01 0.52
CA PRO A 1030 -47.51 40.80 -0.10
C PRO A 1030 -46.59 39.85 0.67
N SER A 1031 -45.62 39.35 -0.09
CA SER A 1031 -44.28 38.95 0.35
C SER A 1031 -43.69 39.87 1.41
N GLY A 1032 -43.09 39.26 2.44
CA GLY A 1032 -41.72 39.56 2.82
C GLY A 1032 -41.49 40.71 3.79
N GLU A 1033 -41.59 40.45 5.09
CA GLU A 1033 -40.71 41.08 6.09
C GLU A 1033 -40.32 40.02 7.14
N HIS A 1034 -39.09 39.53 7.06
CA HIS A 1034 -38.49 38.73 8.13
C HIS A 1034 -37.94 39.68 9.20
N PRO A 1035 -38.19 39.42 10.51
CA PRO A 1035 -37.74 40.31 11.57
C PRO A 1035 -36.20 40.30 11.67
N LEU A 1036 -35.61 41.44 12.07
CA LEU A 1036 -34.19 41.50 12.41
C LEU A 1036 -33.87 40.55 13.57
N TYR A 1037 -32.67 39.97 13.54
CA TYR A 1037 -32.17 39.17 14.65
C TYR A 1037 -32.14 39.96 15.97
N GLN A 1038 -32.62 39.33 17.04
CA GLN A 1038 -32.63 39.87 18.39
C GLN A 1038 -32.13 38.82 19.39
N ALA A 1039 -30.96 39.08 19.99
CA ALA A 1039 -30.37 38.21 20.99
C ALA A 1039 -31.30 37.92 22.18
N GLY A 1040 -31.31 36.66 22.64
CA GLY A 1040 -32.18 36.19 23.71
C GLY A 1040 -33.60 35.80 23.28
N THR A 1041 -33.99 36.07 22.03
CA THR A 1041 -35.26 35.61 21.46
C THR A 1041 -35.20 34.11 21.18
N SER A 1042 -36.20 33.35 21.63
CA SER A 1042 -36.27 31.90 21.41
C SER A 1042 -36.66 31.56 19.98
N TYR A 1043 -35.66 31.48 19.10
CA TYR A 1043 -35.80 31.01 17.73
C TYR A 1043 -35.91 29.48 17.70
N LYS A 1044 -36.83 28.97 16.89
CA LYS A 1044 -36.99 27.54 16.59
C LYS A 1044 -36.36 27.23 15.24
N GLU A 1045 -36.08 25.96 15.03
CA GLU A 1045 -35.70 25.45 13.72
C GLU A 1045 -36.65 25.97 12.63
N GLY A 1046 -36.06 26.46 11.54
CA GLY A 1046 -36.80 26.99 10.41
C GLY A 1046 -37.18 28.46 10.51
N ASP A 1047 -37.05 29.11 11.67
CA ASP A 1047 -37.29 30.55 11.81
C ASP A 1047 -36.29 31.35 10.97
N ILE A 1048 -36.79 32.31 10.19
CA ILE A 1048 -35.97 33.16 9.32
C ILE A 1048 -35.92 34.56 9.88
N VAL A 1049 -34.70 35.07 10.08
CA VAL A 1049 -34.42 36.44 10.52
C VAL A 1049 -33.55 37.16 9.51
N MET A 1050 -33.58 38.49 9.54
CA MET A 1050 -32.66 39.33 8.80
C MET A 1050 -31.42 39.64 9.64
N GLY A 1051 -30.23 39.36 9.10
CA GLY A 1051 -28.94 39.71 9.69
C GLY A 1051 -28.63 41.21 9.56
N LYS A 1052 -27.60 41.69 10.26
CA LYS A 1052 -27.15 43.10 10.13
C LYS A 1052 -26.61 43.45 8.74
N ASP A 1053 -26.29 42.45 7.94
CA ASP A 1053 -25.89 42.58 6.53
C ASP A 1053 -27.11 42.62 5.57
N GLU A 1054 -28.33 42.74 6.11
CA GLU A 1054 -29.61 42.79 5.37
C GLU A 1054 -29.93 41.49 4.61
N GLN A 1055 -29.24 40.38 4.90
CA GLN A 1055 -29.49 39.06 4.31
C GLN A 1055 -30.35 38.19 5.22
N LEU A 1056 -30.97 37.15 4.66
CA LEU A 1056 -31.85 36.26 5.39
C LEU A 1056 -31.11 35.04 5.93
N TYR A 1057 -31.46 34.63 7.14
CA TYR A 1057 -30.81 33.55 7.87
C TYR A 1057 -31.87 32.67 8.52
N GLN A 1058 -31.81 31.37 8.25
CA GLN A 1058 -32.72 30.37 8.82
C GLN A 1058 -32.06 29.62 9.97
N CYS A 1059 -32.72 29.55 11.12
CA CYS A 1059 -32.23 28.82 12.28
C CYS A 1059 -32.17 27.31 12.01
N LYS A 1060 -31.04 26.68 12.31
CA LYS A 1060 -30.77 25.27 12.05
C LYS A 1060 -31.57 24.33 12.99
N PRO A 1061 -31.74 23.05 12.62
CA PRO A 1061 -32.35 22.03 13.49
C PRO A 1061 -31.63 21.82 14.83
N TRP A 1062 -32.30 21.18 15.79
CA TRP A 1062 -31.68 20.75 17.06
C TRP A 1062 -30.49 19.79 16.79
N PRO A 1063 -29.34 19.92 17.49
CA PRO A 1063 -29.09 20.72 18.70
C PRO A 1063 -28.78 22.20 18.48
N ASN A 1064 -28.55 22.61 17.23
CA ASN A 1064 -28.03 23.93 16.89
C ASN A 1064 -29.06 25.05 17.05
N SER A 1065 -30.36 24.72 16.97
CA SER A 1065 -31.45 25.66 17.31
C SER A 1065 -31.32 26.24 18.73
N GLY A 1066 -30.68 25.50 19.66
CA GLY A 1066 -30.36 26.00 21.00
C GLY A 1066 -29.39 27.19 21.02
N TRP A 1067 -28.65 27.42 19.94
CA TRP A 1067 -27.69 28.52 19.79
C TRP A 1067 -28.24 29.71 19.01
N CYS A 1068 -29.33 29.56 18.26
CA CYS A 1068 -29.94 30.67 17.52
C CYS A 1068 -30.31 31.82 18.46
N SER A 1069 -30.70 31.55 19.70
CA SER A 1069 -31.02 32.59 20.69
C SER A 1069 -29.78 33.28 21.31
N ASN A 1070 -28.58 32.75 21.07
CA ASN A 1070 -27.35 33.18 21.73
C ASN A 1070 -26.61 34.25 20.91
N PRO A 1071 -26.31 35.45 21.47
CA PRO A 1071 -25.63 36.53 20.76
C PRO A 1071 -24.25 36.14 20.21
N SER A 1072 -23.58 35.12 20.77
CA SER A 1072 -22.31 34.60 20.22
C SER A 1072 -22.47 33.97 18.83
N TYR A 1073 -23.70 33.71 18.39
CA TYR A 1073 -24.04 33.11 17.10
C TYR A 1073 -24.91 34.06 16.26
N GLU A 1074 -24.85 35.38 16.51
CA GLU A 1074 -25.58 36.38 15.73
C GLU A 1074 -25.25 36.29 14.22
N PRO A 1075 -26.26 36.14 13.33
CA PRO A 1075 -26.04 36.02 11.89
C PRO A 1075 -25.28 37.21 11.30
N ALA A 1076 -24.30 36.92 10.44
CA ALA A 1076 -23.41 37.88 9.77
C ALA A 1076 -22.44 38.68 10.67
N VAL A 1077 -22.47 38.47 12.00
CA VAL A 1077 -21.64 39.25 12.94
C VAL A 1077 -20.57 38.41 13.62
N SER A 1078 -20.89 37.20 14.06
CA SER A 1078 -19.92 36.35 14.79
C SER A 1078 -19.20 35.38 13.86
N ALA A 1079 -17.96 34.99 14.17
CA ALA A 1079 -17.26 33.95 13.41
C ALA A 1079 -17.95 32.57 13.49
N PHE A 1080 -18.89 32.40 14.41
CA PHE A 1080 -19.56 31.13 14.71
C PHE A 1080 -21.01 31.09 14.21
N TRP A 1081 -21.51 32.14 13.55
CA TRP A 1081 -22.94 32.21 13.18
C TRP A 1081 -23.39 31.03 12.31
N GLN A 1082 -22.47 30.49 11.51
CA GLN A 1082 -22.70 29.33 10.63
C GLN A 1082 -23.05 28.06 11.40
N ASP A 1083 -22.73 27.97 12.69
CA ASP A 1083 -23.10 26.83 13.51
C ASP A 1083 -24.59 26.84 13.86
N ALA A 1084 -25.21 28.02 13.97
CA ALA A 1084 -26.61 28.18 14.35
C ALA A 1084 -27.54 28.52 13.16
N TRP A 1085 -27.02 29.11 12.08
CA TRP A 1085 -27.83 29.63 10.98
C TRP A 1085 -27.38 29.15 9.60
N ASN A 1086 -28.35 28.93 8.71
CA ASN A 1086 -28.15 28.80 7.26
C ASN A 1086 -28.44 30.17 6.62
N LYS A 1087 -27.52 30.70 5.81
CA LYS A 1087 -27.80 31.88 4.99
C LYS A 1087 -28.69 31.47 3.81
N LEU A 1088 -29.78 32.20 3.57
CA LEU A 1088 -30.73 31.97 2.48
C LEU A 1088 -30.41 32.79 1.23
#